data_AF-A0A9Q6EMZ3-F1
#
_entry.id   AF-A0A9Q6EMZ3-F1
#
_cell.length_a   1.000
_cell.length_b   1.000
_cell.length_c   1.000
_cell.angle_alpha   90.00
_cell.angle_beta   90.00
_cell.angle_gamma   90.00
#
_symmetry.space_group_name_H-M   'P 1'
#
loop_
_entity.id
_entity.type
_entity.pdbx_description
1 polymer ?
#
loop_
_entity_poly.entity_id
_entity_poly.type
_entity_poly.pdbx_seq_one_letter_code
_entity_poly.pdbx_strand_id
1 'polypeptide(L)'
;MAKIALLIGVDEYEPGLNPLPAAVKDIEALRRVLQDPDMGDFDELKSLKNPDPQTMQYEIEALFSERTKEDLILLYFSGHGIKDDSGHLYFATRTTKKNSKGELIRSTAVPANFIHEVMKRSRAKRQIIILDCCFSGAFDPILSAKNDNSVDLQGQLGSEGRVVLTSSSSTEYSFEQQNLELSVYTNYLVEGIETGAGDLNNDGQVSILELHEYATSKIQEVLPNMTPKIIVLRDKGFEIILAKAKSMPVPVLETIQPKIHIGEIKLEDYKNTSNTRYYNPIPSLLEPFESFISRLAERLGEYSVKGLFSKTEDKVATVQSYILEVIRQTSDADLVFLIHRTKNQNSWAVKAQSNFSQIIDDNVYADILKHKILSNIPISSIFSVDRKGIYRIHYDEQESVSKAFILIPLDTLDNEFILVCGLLKDSYLLSDAYCTIISTFYIASQDLYLHPSRVEAAILDNLKKSYGFVPFSFYEKRFNLFCDRLSKIIIYFEPILDLDTFSISGWEALARDPDSLTAPVDLFYAAELWGRKFTIELDQFLLNLAANSYRQALIQAKQSRSHEILPLSVNVYPESLMRTAYFKTVREIVKEGISNQIPARKLILEISEKVDLPMYQDGIKLKSPLDTFRIILAKYVQELKIKFGIDDFGVGYASVSRLAGLNPPYIKIDREILYHQTVDVIIKFVQQIVSITNPLNPASIIVEGLDENSPVTLNQLKNLNISYVQGHIIGKAEPTIYRLSQEKSDFLRKQILGE
;
A
#
# COMPACT_ATOMS: atom_id res chain seq x y z
N MET A 1 10.56 -38.97 12.77
CA MET A 1 10.94 -37.63 12.31
C MET A 1 12.28 -37.37 12.93
N ALA A 2 13.34 -37.47 12.13
CA ALA A 2 14.68 -37.12 12.57
C ALA A 2 15.00 -35.67 12.17
N LYS A 3 15.69 -34.95 13.04
CA LYS A 3 16.31 -33.65 12.77
C LYS A 3 17.78 -33.88 12.45
N ILE A 4 18.18 -33.63 11.20
CA ILE A 4 19.54 -33.84 10.73
C ILE A 4 20.16 -32.51 10.30
N ALA A 5 21.37 -32.22 10.77
CA ALA A 5 22.12 -31.02 10.42
C ALA A 5 23.55 -31.33 9.92
N LEU A 6 23.95 -30.62 8.87
CA LEU A 6 25.34 -30.51 8.44
C LEU A 6 25.79 -29.05 8.56
N LEU A 7 26.82 -28.81 9.38
CA LEU A 7 27.39 -27.48 9.61
C LEU A 7 28.78 -27.43 8.99
N ILE A 8 29.01 -26.53 8.04
CA ILE A 8 30.25 -26.42 7.28
C ILE A 8 30.88 -25.05 7.55
N GLY A 9 32.09 -25.05 8.08
CA GLY A 9 32.86 -23.83 8.36
C GLY A 9 34.21 -23.88 7.68
N VAL A 10 34.55 -22.84 6.93
CA VAL A 10 35.86 -22.71 6.26
C VAL A 10 36.52 -21.40 6.70
N ASP A 11 37.50 -21.50 7.59
CA ASP A 11 38.27 -20.36 8.10
C ASP A 11 39.67 -20.26 7.48
N GLU A 12 40.21 -21.36 6.96
CA GLU A 12 41.52 -21.43 6.32
C GLU A 12 41.40 -21.68 4.81
N TYR A 13 42.22 -20.97 4.02
CA TYR A 13 42.24 -21.07 2.57
C TYR A 13 43.67 -21.12 2.02
N GLU A 14 43.83 -21.69 0.83
CA GLU A 14 45.06 -21.57 0.04
C GLU A 14 45.35 -20.09 -0.33
N PRO A 15 46.61 -19.75 -0.67
CA PRO A 15 46.98 -18.38 -1.03
C PRO A 15 46.07 -17.79 -2.13
N GLY A 16 45.47 -16.62 -1.86
CA GLY A 16 44.56 -15.92 -2.77
C GLY A 16 43.16 -15.65 -2.22
N LEU A 17 42.83 -16.16 -1.03
CA LEU A 17 41.65 -15.84 -0.25
C LEU A 17 42.06 -15.52 1.19
N ASN A 18 41.39 -14.54 1.80
CA ASN A 18 41.68 -14.15 3.19
C ASN A 18 41.04 -15.16 4.16
N PRO A 19 41.72 -15.55 5.25
CA PRO A 19 41.15 -16.35 6.32
C PRO A 19 39.90 -15.72 6.94
N LEU A 20 38.98 -16.56 7.43
CA LEU A 20 37.73 -16.16 8.10
C LEU A 20 37.63 -16.82 9.48
N PRO A 21 38.37 -16.35 10.51
CA PRO A 21 38.49 -17.03 11.80
C PRO A 21 37.17 -17.23 12.56
N ALA A 22 36.11 -16.50 12.20
CA ALA A 22 34.77 -16.71 12.74
C ALA A 22 34.09 -17.99 12.21
N ALA A 23 34.40 -18.46 11.00
CA ALA A 23 33.61 -19.51 10.33
C ALA A 23 33.61 -20.87 11.05
N VAL A 24 34.74 -21.26 11.67
CA VAL A 24 34.79 -22.48 12.49
C VAL A 24 34.13 -22.27 13.85
N LYS A 25 34.20 -21.05 14.41
CA LYS A 25 33.52 -20.70 15.67
C LYS A 25 32.00 -20.64 15.49
N ASP A 26 31.52 -20.17 14.34
CA ASP A 26 30.12 -20.12 13.95
C ASP A 26 29.48 -21.51 14.01
N ILE A 27 30.13 -22.51 13.38
CA ILE A 27 29.61 -23.89 13.40
C ILE A 27 29.70 -24.53 14.78
N GLU A 28 30.64 -24.12 15.63
CA GLU A 28 30.74 -24.59 17.02
C GLU A 28 29.62 -24.01 17.89
N ALA A 29 29.35 -22.71 17.76
CA ALA A 29 28.28 -22.04 18.47
C ALA A 29 26.90 -22.56 18.03
N LEU A 30 26.68 -22.73 16.73
CA LEU A 30 25.43 -23.27 16.21
C LEU A 30 25.26 -24.75 16.57
N ARG A 31 26.34 -25.54 16.54
CA ARG A 31 26.30 -26.94 17.02
C ARG A 31 25.81 -27.02 18.46
N ARG A 32 26.28 -26.14 19.34
CA ARG A 32 25.93 -26.12 20.75
C ARG A 32 24.42 -25.98 20.97
N VAL A 33 23.78 -25.00 20.32
CA VAL A 33 22.34 -24.76 20.47
C VAL A 33 21.46 -25.78 19.74
N LEU A 34 21.94 -26.34 18.62
CA LEU A 34 21.19 -27.35 17.87
C LEU A 34 21.25 -28.74 18.51
N GLN A 35 22.36 -29.09 19.17
CA GLN A 35 22.53 -30.38 19.84
C GLN A 35 21.88 -30.43 21.23
N ASP A 36 21.59 -29.27 21.83
CA ASP A 36 20.98 -29.19 23.17
C ASP A 36 19.55 -29.77 23.16
N PRO A 37 19.23 -30.79 23.99
CA PRO A 37 17.90 -31.44 24.06
C PRO A 37 16.75 -30.49 24.46
N ASP A 38 17.07 -29.43 25.20
CA ASP A 38 16.11 -28.42 25.65
C ASP A 38 15.94 -27.28 24.64
N MET A 39 16.73 -27.27 23.56
CA MET A 39 16.65 -26.30 22.47
C MET A 39 16.39 -26.98 21.12
N GLY A 40 17.44 -27.22 20.31
CA GLY A 40 17.32 -27.74 18.96
C GLY A 40 16.96 -29.22 18.88
N ASP A 41 17.46 -30.05 19.81
CA ASP A 41 17.20 -31.49 19.90
C ASP A 41 17.44 -32.22 18.55
N PHE A 42 18.58 -31.95 17.90
CA PHE A 42 18.95 -32.58 16.62
C PHE A 42 19.53 -34.00 16.83
N ASP A 43 18.91 -35.00 16.18
CA ASP A 43 19.30 -36.41 16.27
C ASP A 43 20.68 -36.70 15.65
N GLU A 44 20.93 -36.11 14.47
CA GLU A 44 22.16 -36.30 13.70
C GLU A 44 22.78 -34.92 13.41
N LEU A 45 23.92 -34.62 14.01
CA LEU A 45 24.62 -33.34 13.79
C LEU A 45 26.09 -33.55 13.46
N LYS A 46 26.44 -33.25 12.21
CA LYS A 46 27.81 -33.35 11.68
C LYS A 46 28.38 -31.97 11.39
N SER A 47 29.66 -31.79 11.73
CA SER A 47 30.39 -30.54 11.50
C SER A 47 31.62 -30.80 10.65
N LEU A 48 31.81 -30.04 9.58
CA LEU A 48 32.98 -30.09 8.72
C LEU A 48 33.79 -28.81 8.87
N LYS A 49 35.03 -28.95 9.32
CA LYS A 49 36.00 -27.86 9.42
C LYS A 49 36.96 -27.94 8.25
N ASN A 50 37.02 -26.89 7.45
CA ASN A 50 37.94 -26.76 6.32
C ASN A 50 37.99 -27.99 5.38
N PRO A 51 36.84 -28.55 4.96
CA PRO A 51 36.82 -29.70 4.06
C PRO A 51 37.41 -29.34 2.69
N ASP A 52 37.90 -30.35 1.98
CA ASP A 52 38.14 -30.27 0.53
C ASP A 52 36.82 -30.42 -0.26
N PRO A 53 36.80 -30.11 -1.58
CA PRO A 53 35.59 -30.16 -2.40
C PRO A 53 34.93 -31.54 -2.46
N GLN A 54 35.70 -32.62 -2.50
CA GLN A 54 35.16 -33.97 -2.61
C GLN A 54 34.45 -34.35 -1.31
N THR A 55 35.11 -34.10 -0.18
CA THR A 55 34.53 -34.32 1.15
C THR A 55 33.27 -33.46 1.34
N MET A 56 33.32 -32.17 0.98
CA MET A 56 32.17 -31.28 1.11
C MET A 56 30.98 -31.74 0.26
N GLN A 57 31.20 -32.12 -1.01
CA GLN A 57 30.15 -32.62 -1.89
C GLN A 57 29.55 -33.93 -1.39
N TYR A 58 30.39 -34.88 -0.98
CA TYR A 58 29.95 -36.18 -0.45
C TYR A 58 29.04 -36.01 0.76
N GLU A 59 29.42 -35.16 1.71
CA GLU A 59 28.66 -34.96 2.94
C GLU A 59 27.36 -34.19 2.72
N ILE A 60 27.35 -33.23 1.79
CA ILE A 60 26.11 -32.57 1.36
C ILE A 60 25.18 -33.60 0.69
N GLU A 61 25.68 -34.46 -0.19
CA GLU A 61 24.84 -35.49 -0.83
C GLU A 61 24.32 -36.52 0.18
N ALA A 62 25.13 -36.90 1.16
CA ALA A 62 24.75 -37.78 2.27
C ALA A 62 23.70 -37.14 3.19
N LEU A 63 23.76 -35.83 3.43
CA LEU A 63 22.75 -35.11 4.21
C LEU A 63 21.35 -35.27 3.59
N PHE A 64 21.23 -35.16 2.27
CA PHE A 64 19.95 -35.18 1.57
C PHE A 64 19.51 -36.58 1.08
N SER A 65 20.41 -37.57 1.11
CA SER A 65 20.14 -38.96 0.72
C SER A 65 19.41 -39.75 1.80
N GLU A 66 18.64 -40.75 1.37
CA GLU A 66 17.95 -41.72 2.25
C GLU A 66 16.99 -41.13 3.30
N ARG A 67 16.49 -39.90 3.07
CA ARG A 67 15.55 -39.22 3.99
C ARG A 67 14.09 -39.61 3.77
N THR A 68 13.28 -39.43 4.81
CA THR A 68 11.82 -39.60 4.79
C THR A 68 11.12 -38.24 4.66
N LYS A 69 9.82 -38.23 4.35
CA LYS A 69 9.08 -36.96 4.15
C LYS A 69 8.97 -36.15 5.44
N GLU A 70 9.03 -36.84 6.57
CA GLU A 70 8.88 -36.31 7.92
C GLU A 70 10.22 -35.82 8.49
N ASP A 71 11.36 -35.99 7.85
CA ASP A 71 12.62 -35.50 8.39
C ASP A 71 12.77 -33.98 8.21
N LEU A 72 13.47 -33.34 9.14
CA LEU A 72 13.93 -31.96 9.04
C LEU A 72 15.42 -31.96 8.70
N ILE A 73 15.77 -31.33 7.59
CA ILE A 73 17.15 -31.18 7.14
C ILE A 73 17.60 -29.74 7.35
N LEU A 74 18.77 -29.53 7.94
CA LEU A 74 19.45 -28.24 8.02
C LEU A 74 20.85 -28.33 7.39
N LEU A 75 21.10 -27.49 6.39
CA LEU A 75 22.45 -27.24 5.88
C LEU A 75 22.87 -25.82 6.28
N TYR A 76 23.98 -25.70 7.00
CA TYR A 76 24.58 -24.41 7.34
C TYR A 76 25.97 -24.31 6.72
N PHE A 77 26.27 -23.18 6.08
CA PHE A 77 27.59 -22.88 5.52
C PHE A 77 28.07 -21.49 5.98
N SER A 78 29.26 -21.43 6.57
CA SER A 78 30.01 -20.19 6.85
C SER A 78 31.36 -20.22 6.13
N GLY A 79 31.63 -19.19 5.32
CA GLY A 79 32.85 -19.11 4.51
C GLY A 79 32.75 -18.13 3.33
N HIS A 80 33.67 -18.23 2.36
CA HIS A 80 33.63 -17.40 1.15
C HIS A 80 32.66 -17.95 0.09
N GLY A 81 31.80 -17.09 -0.43
CA GLY A 81 31.10 -17.31 -1.70
C GLY A 81 31.87 -16.64 -2.83
N ILE A 82 32.14 -17.35 -3.92
CA ILE A 82 32.95 -16.87 -5.04
C ILE A 82 32.14 -17.02 -6.33
N LYS A 83 32.09 -15.97 -7.14
CA LYS A 83 31.53 -16.06 -8.50
C LYS A 83 32.62 -16.45 -9.49
N ASP A 84 32.29 -17.36 -10.40
CA ASP A 84 33.12 -17.59 -11.58
C ASP A 84 33.01 -16.42 -12.58
N ASP A 85 33.82 -16.50 -13.63
CA ASP A 85 33.86 -15.57 -14.76
C ASP A 85 32.51 -15.45 -15.51
N SER A 86 31.64 -16.46 -15.38
CA SER A 86 30.29 -16.50 -15.94
C SER A 86 29.21 -16.03 -14.96
N GLY A 87 29.60 -15.63 -13.74
CA GLY A 87 28.69 -15.14 -12.70
C GLY A 87 28.04 -16.23 -11.83
N HIS A 88 28.38 -17.51 -12.01
CA HIS A 88 27.84 -18.61 -11.19
C HIS A 88 28.50 -18.64 -9.81
N LEU A 89 27.69 -18.89 -8.78
CA LEU A 89 28.14 -18.96 -7.40
C LEU A 89 28.76 -20.32 -7.05
N TYR A 90 29.89 -20.29 -6.34
CA TYR A 90 30.58 -21.42 -5.74
C TYR A 90 30.87 -21.13 -4.26
N PHE A 91 30.77 -22.16 -3.42
CA PHE A 91 31.21 -22.14 -2.03
C PHE A 91 32.68 -22.53 -1.96
N ALA A 92 33.50 -21.67 -1.38
CA ALA A 92 34.92 -21.91 -1.22
C ALA A 92 35.17 -23.05 -0.22
N THR A 93 36.21 -23.82 -0.49
CA THR A 93 36.76 -24.88 0.35
C THR A 93 38.17 -24.50 0.78
N ARG A 94 38.77 -25.27 1.70
CA ARG A 94 40.16 -25.01 2.12
C ARG A 94 41.15 -25.02 0.94
N THR A 95 40.85 -25.80 -0.09
CA THR A 95 41.72 -25.97 -1.25
C THR A 95 41.39 -25.05 -2.43
N THR A 96 40.44 -24.11 -2.26
CA THR A 96 40.01 -23.23 -3.35
C THR A 96 41.14 -22.35 -3.86
N LYS A 97 41.34 -22.36 -5.18
CA LYS A 97 42.41 -21.63 -5.87
C LYS A 97 41.87 -20.73 -6.96
N LYS A 98 42.55 -19.60 -7.15
CA LYS A 98 42.41 -18.74 -8.32
C LYS A 98 43.65 -18.89 -9.22
N ASN A 99 43.47 -18.82 -10.53
CA ASN A 99 44.59 -18.83 -11.46
C ASN A 99 45.34 -17.48 -11.44
N SER A 100 46.40 -17.33 -12.25
CA SER A 100 47.19 -16.10 -12.32
C SER A 100 46.42 -14.85 -12.78
N LYS A 101 45.20 -15.02 -13.35
CA LYS A 101 44.32 -13.92 -13.75
C LYS A 101 43.27 -13.58 -12.67
N GLY A 102 43.28 -14.28 -11.54
CA GLY A 102 42.29 -14.12 -10.48
C GLY A 102 40.98 -14.88 -10.72
N GLU A 103 40.91 -15.73 -11.75
CA GLU A 103 39.72 -16.53 -12.10
C GLU A 103 39.66 -17.81 -11.24
N LEU A 104 38.46 -18.20 -10.81
CA LEU A 104 38.25 -19.39 -9.97
C LEU A 104 38.61 -20.69 -10.71
N ILE A 105 39.43 -21.55 -10.10
CA ILE A 105 39.63 -22.93 -10.54
C ILE A 105 38.46 -23.77 -10.03
N ARG A 106 37.42 -23.93 -10.86
CA ARG A 106 36.10 -24.47 -10.49
C ARG A 106 36.15 -25.82 -9.74
N SER A 107 37.08 -26.71 -10.08
CA SER A 107 37.24 -28.02 -9.42
C SER A 107 37.71 -27.95 -7.96
N THR A 108 38.13 -26.77 -7.49
CA THR A 108 38.62 -26.55 -6.12
C THR A 108 37.57 -25.91 -5.21
N ALA A 109 36.34 -25.72 -5.70
CA ALA A 109 35.21 -25.15 -4.97
C ALA A 109 33.93 -25.97 -5.23
N VAL A 110 32.90 -25.80 -4.42
CA VAL A 110 31.62 -26.52 -4.60
C VAL A 110 30.61 -25.61 -5.30
N PRO A 111 30.08 -25.97 -6.48
CA PRO A 111 29.10 -25.15 -7.18
C PRO A 111 27.78 -25.09 -6.40
N ALA A 112 27.18 -23.92 -6.31
CA ALA A 112 25.93 -23.78 -5.56
C ALA A 112 24.77 -24.54 -6.23
N ASN A 113 24.79 -24.67 -7.57
CA ASN A 113 23.83 -25.50 -8.32
C ASN A 113 23.83 -26.98 -7.88
N PHE A 114 24.96 -27.54 -7.46
CA PHE A 114 25.01 -28.92 -6.95
C PHE A 114 24.12 -29.08 -5.70
N ILE A 115 24.14 -28.10 -4.80
CA ILE A 115 23.28 -28.12 -3.61
C ILE A 115 21.80 -28.10 -4.02
N HIS A 116 21.43 -27.25 -4.99
CA HIS A 116 20.06 -27.21 -5.51
C HIS A 116 19.60 -28.56 -6.10
N GLU A 117 20.46 -29.23 -6.87
CA GLU A 117 20.15 -30.54 -7.47
C GLU A 117 19.92 -31.61 -6.39
N VAL A 118 20.79 -31.64 -5.38
CA VAL A 118 20.72 -32.59 -4.27
C VAL A 118 19.46 -32.33 -3.43
N MET A 119 19.14 -31.06 -3.11
CA MET A 119 17.89 -30.68 -2.43
C MET A 119 16.66 -31.18 -3.19
N LYS A 120 16.62 -30.97 -4.51
CA LYS A 120 15.49 -31.34 -5.38
C LYS A 120 15.23 -32.84 -5.36
N ARG A 121 16.28 -33.65 -5.25
CA ARG A 121 16.20 -35.12 -5.22
C ARG A 121 15.84 -35.68 -3.84
N SER A 122 16.00 -34.89 -2.76
CA SER A 122 15.67 -35.34 -1.41
C SER A 122 14.17 -35.55 -1.23
N ARG A 123 13.81 -36.61 -0.49
CA ARG A 123 12.41 -36.91 -0.13
C ARG A 123 11.90 -36.10 1.07
N ALA A 124 12.80 -35.51 1.86
CA ALA A 124 12.41 -34.68 2.99
C ALA A 124 11.67 -33.44 2.51
N LYS A 125 10.51 -33.19 3.10
CA LYS A 125 9.72 -31.99 2.81
C LYS A 125 10.35 -30.76 3.47
N ARG A 126 10.74 -30.89 4.75
CA ARG A 126 11.29 -29.80 5.57
C ARG A 126 12.79 -29.67 5.37
N GLN A 127 13.21 -28.65 4.62
CA GLN A 127 14.62 -28.39 4.33
C GLN A 127 14.97 -26.93 4.60
N ILE A 128 15.96 -26.68 5.44
CA ILE A 128 16.47 -25.35 5.78
C ILE A 128 17.91 -25.25 5.26
N ILE A 129 18.23 -24.16 4.57
CA ILE A 129 19.60 -23.82 4.19
C ILE A 129 19.92 -22.44 4.72
N ILE A 130 21.03 -22.32 5.46
CA ILE A 130 21.53 -21.05 5.99
C ILE A 130 22.91 -20.81 5.39
N LEU A 131 23.05 -19.73 4.64
CA LEU A 131 24.29 -19.34 3.95
C LEU A 131 24.83 -18.04 4.56
N ASP A 132 25.88 -18.18 5.36
CA ASP A 132 26.62 -17.08 5.91
C ASP A 132 27.91 -16.82 5.12
N CYS A 133 27.73 -16.26 3.92
CA CYS A 133 28.83 -15.99 3.01
C CYS A 133 28.56 -14.77 2.13
N CYS A 134 29.64 -14.11 1.68
CA CYS A 134 29.56 -13.05 0.67
C CYS A 134 28.92 -13.60 -0.63
N PHE A 135 28.11 -12.78 -1.31
CA PHE A 135 27.38 -13.15 -2.54
C PHE A 135 26.30 -14.24 -2.40
N SER A 136 25.85 -14.54 -1.18
CA SER A 136 24.74 -15.46 -0.90
C SER A 136 23.43 -15.08 -1.60
N GLY A 137 23.22 -13.79 -1.93
CA GLY A 137 22.07 -13.34 -2.73
C GLY A 137 22.03 -13.80 -4.20
N ALA A 138 23.09 -14.44 -4.72
CA ALA A 138 23.08 -15.10 -6.04
C ALA A 138 22.55 -16.55 -5.98
N PHE A 139 22.31 -17.08 -4.78
CA PHE A 139 21.69 -18.39 -4.56
C PHE A 139 20.16 -18.23 -4.53
N ASP A 140 19.56 -18.03 -5.71
CA ASP A 140 18.11 -17.97 -5.87
C ASP A 140 17.60 -19.21 -6.64
N PRO A 141 16.91 -20.15 -5.96
CA PRO A 141 16.33 -21.34 -6.57
C PRO A 141 15.26 -21.00 -7.64
N ILE A 142 14.59 -19.86 -7.53
CA ILE A 142 13.49 -19.43 -8.41
C ILE A 142 14.05 -18.89 -9.74
N LEU A 143 15.18 -18.18 -9.69
CA LEU A 143 15.88 -17.70 -10.89
C LEU A 143 16.48 -18.86 -11.71
N SER A 144 16.96 -19.91 -11.04
CA SER A 144 17.52 -21.10 -11.72
C SER A 144 16.46 -21.91 -12.47
N ALA A 145 15.21 -21.91 -12.01
CA ALA A 145 14.10 -22.60 -12.67
C ALA A 145 13.58 -21.91 -13.94
N LYS A 146 13.89 -20.62 -14.15
CA LYS A 146 13.50 -19.87 -15.36
C LYS A 146 14.44 -20.07 -16.55
N ASN A 147 15.65 -20.58 -16.33
CA ASN A 147 16.64 -20.80 -17.39
C ASN A 147 16.48 -22.16 -18.10
N ASP A 148 15.70 -23.09 -17.55
CA ASP A 148 15.38 -24.35 -18.23
C ASP A 148 14.17 -24.15 -19.15
N ASN A 149 14.45 -23.95 -20.43
CA ASN A 149 13.43 -23.78 -21.46
C ASN A 149 12.55 -25.04 -21.59
N SER A 150 11.24 -24.83 -21.43
CA SER A 150 10.12 -25.66 -21.91
C SER A 150 10.01 -27.10 -21.38
N VAL A 151 9.41 -27.29 -20.20
CA VAL A 151 8.48 -28.39 -19.88
C VAL A 151 7.53 -27.89 -18.78
N ASP A 152 6.27 -28.34 -18.77
CA ASP A 152 5.23 -28.03 -17.78
C ASP A 152 5.70 -28.26 -16.32
N LEU A 153 6.13 -27.17 -15.67
CA LEU A 153 6.72 -27.14 -14.32
C LEU A 153 5.68 -27.16 -13.19
N GLN A 154 4.38 -27.06 -13.49
CA GLN A 154 3.36 -27.03 -12.45
C GLN A 154 3.17 -28.41 -11.77
N GLY A 155 3.45 -29.51 -12.49
CA GLY A 155 3.25 -30.88 -11.99
C GLY A 155 4.47 -31.59 -11.36
N GLN A 156 5.69 -31.03 -11.44
CA GLN A 156 6.92 -31.72 -11.00
C GLN A 156 7.68 -31.06 -9.84
N LEU A 157 7.28 -29.87 -9.39
CA LEU A 157 7.83 -29.24 -8.17
C LEU A 157 7.10 -29.76 -6.92
N GLY A 158 7.29 -31.05 -6.65
CA GLY A 158 6.81 -31.70 -5.43
C GLY A 158 7.83 -31.58 -4.31
N SER A 159 7.62 -30.61 -3.40
CA SER A 159 8.09 -30.64 -2.01
C SER A 159 7.65 -29.34 -1.30
N GLU A 160 6.67 -29.47 -0.42
CA GLU A 160 6.24 -28.45 0.55
C GLU A 160 7.36 -28.20 1.58
N GLY A 161 7.65 -26.94 1.98
CA GLY A 161 8.45 -26.66 3.19
C GLY A 161 9.97 -26.47 3.03
N ARG A 162 10.46 -25.72 2.04
CA ARG A 162 11.89 -25.37 1.92
C ARG A 162 12.16 -23.90 2.19
N VAL A 163 13.18 -23.60 3.00
CA VAL A 163 13.57 -22.24 3.40
C VAL A 163 15.07 -22.03 3.18
N VAL A 164 15.44 -20.93 2.55
CA VAL A 164 16.84 -20.51 2.34
C VAL A 164 17.07 -19.14 2.97
N LEU A 165 18.09 -19.03 3.82
CA LEU A 165 18.47 -17.84 4.55
C LEU A 165 19.87 -17.39 4.11
N THR A 166 20.06 -16.08 3.93
CA THR A 166 21.32 -15.50 3.43
C THR A 166 21.67 -14.23 4.19
N SER A 167 22.96 -14.01 4.52
CA SER A 167 23.40 -12.87 5.35
C SER A 167 23.58 -11.53 4.62
N SER A 168 23.29 -11.44 3.31
CA SER A 168 23.51 -10.31 2.37
C SER A 168 24.42 -9.16 2.83
N SER A 169 25.70 -9.23 2.45
CA SER A 169 26.57 -8.05 2.23
C SER A 169 26.74 -7.83 0.73
N SER A 170 26.62 -6.59 0.25
CA SER A 170 26.66 -6.28 -1.20
C SER A 170 27.66 -5.22 -1.64
N THR A 171 28.63 -4.83 -0.78
CA THR A 171 29.72 -3.95 -1.21
C THR A 171 30.95 -4.14 -0.31
N GLU A 172 32.09 -4.32 -0.98
CA GLU A 172 33.46 -4.34 -0.45
C GLU A 172 33.92 -5.65 0.20
N TYR A 173 35.13 -6.08 -0.18
CA TYR A 173 35.87 -7.15 0.48
C TYR A 173 35.74 -6.95 1.97
N SER A 174 35.21 -7.96 2.66
CA SER A 174 35.02 -8.04 4.11
C SER A 174 36.21 -7.40 4.83
N PHE A 175 36.11 -6.10 5.11
CA PHE A 175 37.05 -5.40 5.97
C PHE A 175 36.93 -6.12 7.30
N GLU A 176 38.05 -6.73 7.68
CA GLU A 176 38.17 -7.59 8.84
C GLU A 176 37.56 -6.90 10.06
N GLN A 177 36.42 -7.40 10.54
CA GLN A 177 35.97 -7.13 11.91
C GLN A 177 36.90 -7.92 12.84
N GLN A 178 38.10 -7.38 13.06
CA GLN A 178 39.22 -8.01 13.76
C GLN A 178 38.97 -8.36 15.25
N ASN A 179 37.73 -8.29 15.76
CA ASN A 179 37.42 -8.47 17.19
C ASN A 179 36.07 -9.14 17.51
N LEU A 180 35.35 -9.72 16.53
CA LEU A 180 34.13 -10.47 16.84
C LEU A 180 34.42 -11.97 16.98
N GLU A 181 33.87 -12.60 18.02
CA GLU A 181 34.03 -14.04 18.24
C GLU A 181 33.23 -14.89 17.25
N LEU A 182 32.11 -14.38 16.72
CA LEU A 182 31.23 -15.01 15.75
C LEU A 182 30.91 -14.05 14.61
N SER A 183 30.46 -14.56 13.46
CA SER A 183 29.88 -13.73 12.42
C SER A 183 28.60 -13.05 12.95
N VAL A 184 28.32 -11.85 12.48
CA VAL A 184 27.19 -11.04 12.98
C VAL A 184 25.85 -11.75 12.75
N TYR A 185 25.67 -12.42 11.60
CA TYR A 185 24.45 -13.16 11.33
C TYR A 185 24.29 -14.37 12.25
N THR A 186 25.35 -15.15 12.40
CA THR A 186 25.30 -16.37 13.22
C THR A 186 25.21 -16.07 14.70
N ASN A 187 25.83 -14.98 15.17
CA ASN A 187 25.72 -14.53 16.55
C ASN A 187 24.25 -14.38 16.97
N TYR A 188 23.43 -13.69 16.17
CA TYR A 188 22.03 -13.46 16.52
C TYR A 188 21.12 -14.67 16.26
N LEU A 189 21.48 -15.58 15.34
CA LEU A 189 20.80 -16.88 15.23
C LEU A 189 21.03 -17.73 16.49
N VAL A 190 22.27 -17.75 16.99
CA VAL A 190 22.61 -18.49 18.22
C VAL A 190 21.95 -17.84 19.43
N GLU A 191 22.03 -16.51 19.57
CA GLU A 191 21.39 -15.77 20.66
C GLU A 191 19.88 -16.00 20.70
N GLY A 192 19.19 -15.94 19.55
CA GLY A 192 17.74 -16.14 19.46
C GLY A 192 17.31 -17.54 19.92
N ILE A 193 18.06 -18.58 19.58
CA ILE A 193 17.79 -19.96 20.05
C ILE A 193 18.16 -20.10 21.53
N GLU A 194 19.34 -19.63 21.92
CA GLU A 194 19.90 -19.85 23.25
C GLU A 194 19.11 -19.16 24.37
N THR A 195 18.67 -17.93 24.11
CA THR A 195 17.93 -17.11 25.06
C THR A 195 16.42 -17.35 25.00
N GLY A 196 15.93 -17.96 23.91
CA GLY A 196 14.51 -18.03 23.59
C GLY A 196 13.94 -16.73 23.00
N ALA A 197 14.73 -15.67 22.85
CA ALA A 197 14.26 -14.39 22.28
C ALA A 197 13.85 -14.49 20.79
N GLY A 198 14.21 -15.59 20.13
CA GLY A 198 13.73 -15.93 18.78
C GLY A 198 12.28 -16.42 18.73
N ASP A 199 11.63 -16.70 19.87
CA ASP A 199 10.19 -16.99 19.96
C ASP A 199 9.41 -15.66 20.03
N LEU A 200 9.08 -15.12 18.87
CA LEU A 200 8.46 -13.79 18.77
C LEU A 200 6.97 -13.81 19.14
N ASN A 201 6.31 -14.96 19.00
CA ASN A 201 4.89 -15.12 19.27
C ASN A 201 4.60 -15.64 20.70
N ASN A 202 5.63 -16.06 21.44
CA ASN A 202 5.61 -16.65 22.79
C ASN A 202 4.82 -17.97 22.90
N ASP A 203 4.85 -18.81 21.87
CA ASP A 203 4.19 -20.13 21.86
C ASP A 203 5.06 -21.26 22.44
N GLY A 204 6.30 -20.94 22.86
CA GLY A 204 7.27 -21.87 23.41
C GLY A 204 8.10 -22.58 22.36
N GLN A 205 7.97 -22.21 21.08
CA GLN A 205 8.71 -22.76 19.95
C GLN A 205 9.40 -21.64 19.19
N VAL A 206 10.55 -21.94 18.58
CA VAL A 206 11.28 -20.99 17.74
C VAL A 206 11.20 -21.50 16.31
N SER A 207 10.40 -20.83 15.50
CA SER A 207 10.32 -21.13 14.07
C SER A 207 11.47 -20.49 13.29
N ILE A 208 11.78 -21.05 12.12
CA ILE A 208 12.84 -20.51 11.27
C ILE A 208 12.54 -19.10 10.76
N LEU A 209 11.25 -18.74 10.65
CA LEU A 209 10.81 -17.40 10.25
C LEU A 209 11.04 -16.40 11.37
N GLU A 210 10.63 -16.75 12.59
CA GLU A 210 10.80 -15.91 13.78
C GLU A 210 12.28 -15.71 14.10
N LEU A 211 13.08 -16.78 14.00
CA LEU A 211 14.51 -16.71 14.23
C LEU A 211 15.21 -15.80 13.20
N HIS A 212 14.78 -15.85 11.93
CA HIS A 212 15.29 -14.96 10.89
C HIS A 212 14.89 -13.51 11.15
N GLU A 213 13.64 -13.27 11.56
CA GLU A 213 13.11 -11.94 11.86
C GLU A 213 13.83 -11.31 13.07
N TYR A 214 14.00 -12.08 14.14
CA TYR A 214 14.79 -11.69 15.30
C TYR A 214 16.23 -11.32 14.92
N ALA A 215 16.93 -12.20 14.19
CA ALA A 215 18.30 -11.94 13.77
C ALA A 215 18.40 -10.72 12.85
N THR A 216 17.46 -10.55 11.91
CA THR A 216 17.43 -9.41 11.00
C THR A 216 17.24 -8.09 11.77
N SER A 217 16.31 -8.07 12.73
CA SER A 217 16.09 -6.90 13.58
C SER A 217 17.36 -6.50 14.33
N LYS A 218 18.01 -7.45 15.00
CA LYS A 218 19.25 -7.20 15.74
C LYS A 218 20.42 -6.77 14.87
N ILE A 219 20.52 -7.29 13.67
CA ILE A 219 21.57 -6.90 12.72
C ILE A 219 21.33 -5.51 12.19
N GLN A 220 20.08 -5.13 11.94
CA GLN A 220 19.75 -3.77 11.51
C GLN A 220 19.97 -2.73 12.62
N GLU A 221 19.86 -3.11 13.90
CA GLU A 221 20.25 -2.27 15.04
C GLU A 221 21.76 -1.96 15.03
N VAL A 222 22.60 -2.96 14.75
CA VAL A 222 24.08 -2.84 14.87
C VAL A 222 24.76 -2.47 13.54
N LEU A 223 24.26 -2.98 12.42
CA LEU A 223 24.77 -2.79 11.05
C LEU A 223 23.61 -2.51 10.07
N PRO A 224 23.08 -1.27 10.01
CA PRO A 224 21.91 -0.92 9.19
C PRO A 224 22.04 -1.22 7.68
N ASN A 225 23.27 -1.35 7.17
CA ASN A 225 23.55 -1.65 5.76
C ASN A 225 23.57 -3.16 5.44
N MET A 226 23.52 -4.02 6.45
CA MET A 226 23.45 -5.47 6.28
C MET A 226 21.98 -5.91 6.28
N THR A 227 21.55 -6.61 5.23
CA THR A 227 20.14 -6.97 5.02
C THR A 227 20.00 -8.45 4.77
N PRO A 228 19.99 -9.29 5.83
CA PRO A 228 19.71 -10.70 5.68
C PRO A 228 18.41 -10.93 4.89
N LYS A 229 18.37 -11.98 4.08
CA LYS A 229 17.19 -12.33 3.27
C LYS A 229 16.76 -13.77 3.53
N ILE A 230 15.45 -13.98 3.44
CA ILE A 230 14.81 -15.29 3.49
C ILE A 230 14.03 -15.56 2.20
N ILE A 231 14.16 -16.77 1.67
CA ILE A 231 13.44 -17.24 0.49
C ILE A 231 12.65 -18.49 0.90
N VAL A 232 11.32 -18.43 0.78
CA VAL A 232 10.41 -19.53 1.09
C VAL A 232 9.89 -20.15 -0.21
N LEU A 233 10.16 -21.43 -0.44
CA LEU A 233 9.76 -22.14 -1.66
C LEU A 233 8.45 -22.92 -1.44
N ARG A 234 7.32 -22.26 -1.75
CA ARG A 234 5.92 -22.76 -1.73
C ARG A 234 5.31 -23.12 -0.35
N ASP A 235 4.00 -22.83 -0.27
CA ASP A 235 3.04 -22.85 0.85
C ASP A 235 3.23 -21.81 1.97
N LYS A 236 2.28 -20.84 2.02
CA LYS A 236 2.13 -19.82 3.08
C LYS A 236 1.52 -20.38 4.39
N GLY A 237 1.63 -21.70 4.61
CA GLY A 237 0.97 -22.38 5.74
C GLY A 237 1.83 -23.42 6.46
N PHE A 238 3.13 -23.54 6.13
CA PHE A 238 4.01 -24.51 6.76
C PHE A 238 5.13 -23.80 7.53
N GLU A 239 4.90 -23.61 8.83
CA GLU A 239 5.90 -23.10 9.76
C GLU A 239 6.88 -24.23 10.13
N ILE A 240 8.18 -24.02 9.92
CA ILE A 240 9.22 -25.02 10.25
C ILE A 240 9.81 -24.66 11.61
N ILE A 241 9.44 -25.44 12.61
CA ILE A 241 9.96 -25.32 13.97
C ILE A 241 11.38 -25.84 14.04
N LEU A 242 12.31 -25.00 14.49
CA LEU A 242 13.73 -25.32 14.58
C LEU A 242 14.10 -25.79 15.99
N ALA A 243 13.70 -25.03 17.01
CA ALA A 243 14.05 -25.25 18.41
C ALA A 243 12.86 -25.02 19.35
N LYS A 244 12.95 -25.53 20.58
CA LYS A 244 12.08 -25.14 21.69
C LYS A 244 12.62 -23.86 22.30
N ALA A 245 11.75 -22.92 22.63
CA ALA A 245 12.15 -21.77 23.43
C ALA A 245 12.41 -22.25 24.85
N LYS A 246 13.56 -21.90 25.44
CA LYS A 246 13.71 -22.06 26.88
C LYS A 246 12.63 -21.22 27.55
N SER A 247 11.71 -21.88 28.25
CA SER A 247 10.82 -21.24 29.20
C SER A 247 11.68 -20.38 30.10
N MET A 248 11.71 -19.06 29.86
CA MET A 248 12.15 -18.17 30.91
C MET A 248 11.15 -18.39 32.03
N PRO A 249 11.60 -18.67 33.27
CA PRO A 249 10.72 -18.46 34.39
C PRO A 249 10.33 -16.99 34.28
N VAL A 250 9.07 -16.74 33.94
CA VAL A 250 8.43 -15.47 34.30
C VAL A 250 8.78 -15.31 35.77
N PRO A 251 9.47 -14.23 36.17
CA PRO A 251 9.68 -13.99 37.57
C PRO A 251 8.30 -14.05 38.20
N VAL A 252 8.07 -15.03 39.09
CA VAL A 252 6.92 -14.99 39.97
C VAL A 252 7.14 -13.75 40.80
N LEU A 253 6.58 -12.63 40.34
CA LEU A 253 6.36 -11.47 41.17
C LEU A 253 5.34 -11.92 42.19
N GLU A 254 5.84 -12.40 43.33
CA GLU A 254 5.07 -12.32 44.55
C GLU A 254 4.56 -10.89 44.67
N THR A 255 3.24 -10.80 44.82
CA THR A 255 2.49 -9.57 44.96
C THR A 255 3.06 -8.72 46.10
N ILE A 256 3.92 -7.78 45.75
CA ILE A 256 4.06 -6.49 46.43
C ILE A 256 4.13 -5.46 45.31
N GLN A 257 3.04 -4.72 45.10
CA GLN A 257 3.06 -3.53 44.24
C GLN A 257 4.09 -2.54 44.79
N PRO A 258 5.15 -2.19 44.06
CA PRO A 258 5.85 -0.95 44.32
C PRO A 258 5.08 0.16 43.59
N LYS A 259 4.79 1.25 44.31
CA LYS A 259 4.36 2.49 43.67
C LYS A 259 5.40 2.91 42.64
N ILE A 260 5.01 2.96 41.36
CA ILE A 260 5.83 3.52 40.27
C ILE A 260 6.19 4.95 40.68
N HIS A 261 7.49 5.22 40.93
CA HIS A 261 7.99 6.57 41.16
C HIS A 261 8.52 7.12 39.84
N ILE A 262 7.89 8.17 39.33
CA ILE A 262 8.27 8.81 38.08
C ILE A 262 9.32 9.89 38.36
N GLY A 263 10.51 9.73 37.77
CA GLY A 263 11.62 10.70 37.82
C GLY A 263 11.34 12.02 37.10
N GLU A 264 12.38 12.84 36.91
CA GLU A 264 12.29 14.13 36.22
C GLU A 264 12.12 13.96 34.70
N ILE A 265 11.18 14.72 34.11
CA ILE A 265 10.96 14.76 32.66
C ILE A 265 11.93 15.75 32.04
N LYS A 266 12.89 15.26 31.24
CA LYS A 266 13.77 16.10 30.42
C LYS A 266 13.30 16.09 28.97
N LEU A 267 13.02 17.27 28.43
CA LEU A 267 12.72 17.48 27.01
C LEU A 267 14.03 17.64 26.25
N GLU A 268 14.31 16.79 25.27
CA GLU A 268 15.41 17.03 24.34
C GLU A 268 15.04 18.19 23.40
N ASP A 269 15.76 19.30 23.53
CA ASP A 269 15.63 20.46 22.66
C ASP A 269 16.30 20.12 21.32
N TYR A 270 15.51 19.95 20.25
CA TYR A 270 15.96 19.55 18.90
C TYR A 270 16.87 20.59 18.21
N LYS A 271 17.41 21.57 18.95
CA LYS A 271 18.26 22.64 18.41
C LYS A 271 19.66 22.18 18.00
N ASN A 272 20.06 20.95 18.31
CA ASN A 272 21.42 20.44 18.03
C ASN A 272 21.51 19.31 16.98
N THR A 273 20.40 18.89 16.36
CA THR A 273 20.46 18.04 15.17
C THR A 273 20.57 18.93 13.93
N SER A 274 21.79 19.07 13.45
CA SER A 274 22.14 19.77 12.22
C SER A 274 21.24 19.40 11.03
N ASN A 275 20.44 20.36 10.55
CA ASN A 275 20.22 20.63 9.12
C ASN A 275 20.15 19.44 8.13
N THR A 276 19.26 18.47 8.35
CA THR A 276 18.82 17.56 7.28
C THR A 276 17.34 17.74 7.01
N ARG A 277 17.04 18.80 6.26
CA ARG A 277 15.76 19.00 5.55
C ARG A 277 15.56 17.86 4.55
N TYR A 278 14.35 17.29 4.57
CA TYR A 278 13.68 16.56 3.48
C TYR A 278 14.56 15.62 2.64
N TYR A 279 14.75 14.40 3.12
CA TYR A 279 14.84 13.26 2.22
C TYR A 279 13.57 12.44 2.39
N ASN A 280 12.86 12.21 1.28
CA ASN A 280 11.86 11.15 1.17
C ASN A 280 12.47 9.90 1.82
N PRO A 281 11.84 9.30 2.85
CA PRO A 281 12.35 8.06 3.39
C PRO A 281 12.46 7.07 2.23
N ILE A 282 13.61 6.39 2.16
CA ILE A 282 13.80 5.29 1.22
C ILE A 282 12.62 4.32 1.46
N PRO A 283 11.96 3.79 0.41
CA PRO A 283 10.80 2.91 0.57
C PRO A 283 10.97 1.83 1.65
N SER A 284 12.18 1.28 1.82
CA SER A 284 12.54 0.32 2.87
C SER A 284 12.21 0.75 4.30
N LEU A 285 12.17 2.07 4.59
CA LEU A 285 11.80 2.59 5.91
C LEU A 285 10.29 2.50 6.20
N LEU A 286 9.47 2.27 5.18
CA LEU A 286 8.02 2.10 5.32
C LEU A 286 7.61 0.62 5.39
N GLU A 287 8.43 -0.32 4.91
CA GLU A 287 8.13 -1.76 4.90
C GLU A 287 7.75 -2.32 6.28
N PRO A 288 8.40 -1.95 7.40
CA PRO A 288 8.01 -2.41 8.74
C PRO A 288 6.58 -2.06 9.12
N PHE A 289 6.01 -0.99 8.53
CA PHE A 289 4.65 -0.55 8.82
C PHE A 289 3.57 -1.36 8.08
N GLU A 290 3.91 -2.27 7.17
CA GLU A 290 2.91 -3.04 6.43
C GLU A 290 1.99 -3.85 7.35
N SER A 291 2.61 -4.64 8.23
CA SER A 291 1.90 -5.46 9.19
C SER A 291 1.18 -4.59 10.22
N PHE A 292 1.81 -3.51 10.66
CA PHE A 292 1.21 -2.54 11.59
C PHE A 292 -0.10 -1.93 11.04
N ILE A 293 -0.10 -1.46 9.79
CA ILE A 293 -1.30 -0.90 9.14
C ILE A 293 -2.39 -1.96 8.99
N SER A 294 -2.01 -3.19 8.63
CA SER A 294 -2.95 -4.32 8.53
C SER A 294 -3.65 -4.59 9.87
N ARG A 295 -2.88 -4.64 10.96
CA ARG A 295 -3.41 -4.90 12.31
C ARG A 295 -4.32 -3.77 12.79
N LEU A 296 -4.01 -2.52 12.48
CA LEU A 296 -4.89 -1.38 12.77
C LEU A 296 -6.28 -1.57 12.12
N ALA A 297 -6.30 -1.92 10.84
CA ALA A 297 -7.55 -2.12 10.10
C ALA A 297 -8.31 -3.37 10.58
N GLU A 298 -7.61 -4.48 10.82
CA GLU A 298 -8.21 -5.72 11.35
C GLU A 298 -8.88 -5.48 12.70
N ARG A 299 -8.14 -4.91 13.66
CA ARG A 299 -8.68 -4.57 14.99
C ARG A 299 -9.84 -3.59 14.88
N LEU A 300 -9.76 -2.59 14.00
CA LEU A 300 -10.89 -1.68 13.75
C LEU A 300 -12.16 -2.45 13.35
N GLY A 301 -12.01 -3.45 12.47
CA GLY A 301 -13.09 -4.30 11.97
C GLY A 301 -13.71 -5.23 13.02
N GLU A 302 -12.92 -5.78 13.94
CA GLU A 302 -13.42 -6.68 14.99
C GLU A 302 -14.55 -6.05 15.82
N TYR A 303 -14.45 -4.75 16.12
CA TYR A 303 -15.47 -4.08 16.90
C TYR A 303 -16.65 -3.60 16.06
N SER A 304 -16.48 -3.37 14.75
CA SER A 304 -17.63 -3.13 13.87
C SER A 304 -18.57 -4.35 13.83
N VAL A 305 -18.01 -5.57 13.90
CA VAL A 305 -18.78 -6.83 13.87
C VAL A 305 -19.52 -7.09 15.19
N LYS A 306 -18.95 -6.67 16.32
CA LYS A 306 -19.54 -6.87 17.67
C LYS A 306 -20.79 -6.02 17.93
N GLY A 307 -21.29 -5.25 16.97
CA GLY A 307 -22.56 -4.52 17.08
C GLY A 307 -22.58 -3.38 18.10
N LEU A 308 -21.41 -3.03 18.69
CA LEU A 308 -21.26 -1.96 19.68
C LEU A 308 -21.72 -0.59 19.17
N PHE A 309 -21.81 -0.42 17.84
CA PHE A 309 -22.13 0.86 17.20
C PHE A 309 -23.57 0.94 16.67
N SER A 310 -24.49 0.06 17.07
CA SER A 310 -25.93 0.18 16.72
C SER A 310 -26.64 1.29 17.53
N LYS A 311 -27.65 1.92 16.92
CA LYS A 311 -28.25 3.26 17.17
C LYS A 311 -28.55 3.67 18.64
N THR A 312 -27.84 4.68 19.17
CA THR A 312 -28.26 5.58 20.28
C THR A 312 -27.34 6.82 20.32
N GLU A 313 -27.80 7.93 20.92
CA GLU A 313 -27.28 9.30 20.77
C GLU A 313 -26.02 9.66 21.61
N ASP A 314 -25.47 8.76 22.43
CA ASP A 314 -24.27 9.00 23.28
C ASP A 314 -22.91 8.60 22.62
N LYS A 315 -22.80 8.69 21.28
CA LYS A 315 -21.79 7.92 20.53
C LYS A 315 -20.40 8.53 20.30
N VAL A 316 -20.25 9.85 20.27
CA VAL A 316 -18.99 10.45 19.77
C VAL A 316 -17.80 10.15 20.69
N ALA A 317 -17.96 10.33 22.01
CA ALA A 317 -16.91 10.01 22.98
C ALA A 317 -16.58 8.50 22.99
N THR A 318 -17.58 7.65 22.84
CA THR A 318 -17.42 6.18 22.79
C THR A 318 -16.64 5.72 21.56
N VAL A 319 -16.93 6.29 20.38
CA VAL A 319 -16.19 5.99 19.14
C VAL A 319 -14.75 6.51 19.22
N GLN A 320 -14.53 7.71 19.74
CA GLN A 320 -13.19 8.26 19.92
C GLN A 320 -12.33 7.40 20.85
N SER A 321 -12.81 7.08 22.05
CA SER A 321 -12.09 6.22 22.99
C SER A 321 -11.79 4.84 22.41
N TYR A 322 -12.69 4.30 21.59
CA TYR A 322 -12.46 3.05 20.88
C TYR A 322 -11.33 3.14 19.86
N ILE A 323 -11.32 4.17 19.00
CA ILE A 323 -10.23 4.38 18.03
C ILE A 323 -8.89 4.53 18.78
N LEU A 324 -8.87 5.26 19.90
CA LEU A 324 -7.68 5.39 20.75
C LEU A 324 -7.25 4.05 21.36
N GLU A 325 -8.20 3.18 21.72
CA GLU A 325 -7.90 1.83 22.21
C GLU A 325 -7.27 0.94 21.13
N VAL A 326 -7.74 1.03 19.88
CA VAL A 326 -7.11 0.33 18.74
C VAL A 326 -5.67 0.82 18.53
N ILE A 327 -5.44 2.13 18.59
CA ILE A 327 -4.09 2.70 18.50
C ILE A 327 -3.22 2.17 19.64
N ARG A 328 -3.75 2.18 20.87
CA ARG A 328 -3.05 1.72 22.07
C ARG A 328 -2.60 0.26 21.93
N GLN A 329 -3.54 -0.63 21.62
CA GLN A 329 -3.28 -2.07 21.49
C GLN A 329 -2.36 -2.40 20.33
N THR A 330 -2.45 -1.68 19.21
CA THR A 330 -1.63 -2.00 18.03
C THR A 330 -0.20 -1.48 18.17
N SER A 331 -0.03 -0.39 18.94
CA SER A 331 1.27 0.25 19.18
C SER A 331 1.96 -0.26 20.44
N ASP A 332 1.36 -1.19 21.17
CA ASP A 332 1.77 -1.62 22.51
C ASP A 332 2.03 -0.43 23.46
N ALA A 333 1.21 0.61 23.32
CA ALA A 333 1.31 1.81 24.14
C ALA A 333 0.66 1.56 25.51
N ASP A 334 1.18 2.24 26.54
CA ASP A 334 0.57 2.22 27.87
C ASP A 334 -0.80 2.88 27.83
N LEU A 335 -0.90 4.01 27.12
CA LEU A 335 -2.08 4.87 27.09
C LEU A 335 -2.07 5.79 25.87
N VAL A 336 -3.25 6.14 25.36
CA VAL A 336 -3.40 7.07 24.24
C VAL A 336 -4.49 8.07 24.56
N PHE A 337 -4.21 9.35 24.36
CA PHE A 337 -5.15 10.44 24.61
C PHE A 337 -5.45 11.23 23.36
N LEU A 338 -6.69 11.71 23.26
CA LEU A 338 -7.03 12.88 22.46
C LEU A 338 -7.02 14.09 23.38
N ILE A 339 -6.13 15.03 23.13
CA ILE A 339 -6.01 16.27 23.89
C ILE A 339 -6.29 17.48 23.00
N HIS A 340 -6.73 18.58 23.59
CA HIS A 340 -6.91 19.84 22.89
C HIS A 340 -6.33 21.02 23.68
N ARG A 341 -5.86 22.05 22.97
CA ARG A 341 -5.33 23.28 23.56
C ARG A 341 -6.44 24.31 23.76
N THR A 342 -6.58 24.81 24.99
CA THR A 342 -7.51 25.90 25.30
C THR A 342 -6.95 27.24 24.84
N LYS A 343 -7.73 28.03 24.08
CA LYS A 343 -7.28 29.33 23.51
C LYS A 343 -6.94 30.38 24.57
N ASN A 344 -7.50 30.29 25.78
CA ASN A 344 -7.43 31.35 26.79
C ASN A 344 -6.47 31.09 27.96
N GLN A 345 -5.94 29.89 28.15
CA GLN A 345 -5.18 29.54 29.37
C GLN A 345 -3.82 28.88 29.14
N ASN A 346 -3.38 28.71 27.89
CA ASN A 346 -2.14 27.97 27.61
C ASN A 346 -2.13 26.61 28.37
N SER A 347 -3.27 25.94 28.40
CA SER A 347 -3.47 24.67 29.10
C SER A 347 -4.00 23.60 28.15
N TRP A 348 -3.64 22.36 28.43
CA TRP A 348 -4.11 21.17 27.73
C TRP A 348 -5.32 20.59 28.47
N ALA A 349 -6.33 20.16 27.71
CA ALA A 349 -7.47 19.42 28.25
C ALA A 349 -7.63 18.10 27.49
N VAL A 350 -8.01 17.04 28.21
CA VAL A 350 -8.25 15.71 27.64
C VAL A 350 -9.69 15.64 27.14
N LYS A 351 -9.88 15.30 25.86
CA LYS A 351 -11.21 15.07 25.26
C LYS A 351 -11.64 13.61 25.37
N ALA A 352 -10.71 12.69 25.10
CA ALA A 352 -10.95 11.25 25.16
C ALA A 352 -9.65 10.51 25.50
N GLN A 353 -9.78 9.27 25.96
CA GLN A 353 -8.65 8.41 26.29
C GLN A 353 -8.97 6.94 25.99
N SER A 354 -7.94 6.16 25.69
CA SER A 354 -8.02 4.70 25.67
C SER A 354 -8.23 4.13 27.08
N ASN A 355 -8.50 2.83 27.19
CA ASN A 355 -8.54 2.18 28.50
C ASN A 355 -7.12 2.10 29.09
N PHE A 356 -7.03 2.04 30.42
CA PHE A 356 -5.76 1.78 31.10
C PHE A 356 -5.30 0.35 30.82
N SER A 357 -4.00 0.17 30.59
CA SER A 357 -3.38 -1.15 30.64
C SER A 357 -3.55 -1.73 32.06
N GLN A 358 -3.81 -3.05 32.17
CA GLN A 358 -4.03 -3.76 33.45
C GLN A 358 -2.86 -3.65 34.46
N ILE A 359 -1.77 -3.00 34.06
CA ILE A 359 -0.47 -2.94 34.74
C ILE A 359 -0.33 -1.66 35.59
N ILE A 360 -1.22 -0.66 35.47
CA ILE A 360 -1.03 0.69 36.04
C ILE A 360 -2.24 1.15 36.88
N ASP A 361 -1.99 1.82 38.01
CA ASP A 361 -3.03 2.49 38.83
C ASP A 361 -3.50 3.80 38.15
N ASP A 362 -4.76 3.80 37.71
CA ASP A 362 -5.44 4.86 36.96
C ASP A 362 -5.24 6.27 37.54
N ASN A 363 -5.23 6.40 38.88
CA ASN A 363 -5.14 7.72 39.53
C ASN A 363 -3.72 8.29 39.48
N VAL A 364 -2.70 7.43 39.61
CA VAL A 364 -1.29 7.83 39.64
C VAL A 364 -0.85 8.33 38.27
N TYR A 365 -1.20 7.61 37.20
CA TYR A 365 -0.77 7.96 35.84
C TYR A 365 -1.51 9.21 35.32
N ALA A 366 -2.79 9.38 35.66
CA ALA A 366 -3.55 10.58 35.31
C ALA A 366 -2.96 11.85 35.96
N ASP A 367 -2.53 11.76 37.23
CA ASP A 367 -1.87 12.87 37.92
C ASP A 367 -0.51 13.21 37.32
N ILE A 368 0.30 12.21 36.99
CA ILE A 368 1.57 12.39 36.28
C ILE A 368 1.35 13.07 34.93
N LEU A 369 0.36 12.63 34.16
CA LEU A 369 0.11 13.17 32.85
C LEU A 369 -0.30 14.65 32.92
N LYS A 370 -1.22 15.00 33.84
CA LYS A 370 -1.70 16.36 34.04
C LYS A 370 -0.65 17.28 34.63
N HIS A 371 0.09 16.83 35.64
CA HIS A 371 0.97 17.69 36.44
C HIS A 371 2.44 17.65 36.02
N LYS A 372 2.90 16.59 35.34
CA LYS A 372 4.30 16.45 34.89
C LYS A 372 4.46 16.50 33.37
N ILE A 373 3.60 15.84 32.58
CA ILE A 373 3.79 15.80 31.12
C ILE A 373 3.18 17.04 30.46
N LEU A 374 1.86 17.21 30.56
CA LEU A 374 1.14 18.30 29.88
C LEU A 374 1.59 19.70 30.33
N SER A 375 1.96 19.85 31.60
CA SER A 375 2.48 21.11 32.17
C SER A 375 3.85 21.52 31.61
N ASN A 376 4.65 20.56 31.15
CA ASN A 376 6.01 20.80 30.67
C ASN A 376 6.11 20.83 29.13
N ILE A 377 5.11 20.35 28.38
CA ILE A 377 5.11 20.43 26.91
C ILE A 377 5.14 21.91 26.46
N PRO A 378 6.25 22.39 25.86
CA PRO A 378 6.45 23.82 25.60
C PRO A 378 5.53 24.33 24.48
N ILE A 379 4.57 25.17 24.84
CA ILE A 379 3.48 25.57 23.93
C ILE A 379 3.95 26.45 22.76
N SER A 380 5.11 27.09 22.87
CA SER A 380 5.67 28.04 21.89
C SER A 380 6.64 27.44 20.87
N SER A 381 7.16 26.22 21.08
CA SER A 381 8.23 25.63 20.26
C SER A 381 7.78 24.47 19.35
N ILE A 382 6.53 24.03 19.48
CA ILE A 382 6.07 22.78 18.87
C ILE A 382 5.48 22.96 17.47
N PHE A 383 4.99 24.15 17.11
CA PHE A 383 4.18 24.33 15.91
C PHE A 383 4.82 25.31 14.92
N SER A 384 5.74 24.81 14.10
CA SER A 384 5.76 25.26 12.70
C SER A 384 4.95 24.25 11.88
N VAL A 385 4.33 24.70 10.79
CA VAL A 385 3.51 23.89 9.86
C VAL A 385 4.24 22.60 9.39
N ASP A 386 5.57 22.57 9.54
CA ASP A 386 6.47 21.47 9.18
C ASP A 386 6.86 20.49 10.31
N ARG A 387 6.30 20.57 11.54
CA ARG A 387 6.76 19.78 12.71
C ARG A 387 5.75 18.71 13.17
N LYS A 388 6.06 17.43 12.94
CA LYS A 388 5.47 16.27 13.63
C LYS A 388 6.37 15.92 14.83
N GLY A 389 5.83 15.81 16.04
CA GLY A 389 6.64 15.83 17.27
C GLY A 389 6.82 14.46 17.92
N ILE A 390 8.04 13.90 17.85
CA ILE A 390 8.47 12.77 18.67
C ILE A 390 9.16 13.34 19.92
N TYR A 391 8.66 13.02 21.12
CA TYR A 391 9.23 13.50 22.38
C TYR A 391 9.77 12.31 23.19
N ARG A 392 11.06 12.33 23.50
CA ARG A 392 11.68 11.26 24.29
C ARG A 392 11.74 11.69 25.76
N ILE A 393 11.28 10.81 26.67
CA ILE A 393 11.44 11.00 28.11
C ILE A 393 12.42 9.94 28.62
N HIS A 394 13.38 10.35 29.45
CA HIS A 394 14.35 9.47 30.10
C HIS A 394 13.89 9.14 31.53
N TYR A 395 14.15 7.91 31.98
CA TYR A 395 13.97 7.47 33.37
C TYR A 395 15.34 7.38 34.05
N ASP A 396 15.41 7.64 35.37
CA ASP A 396 16.67 7.76 36.11
C ASP A 396 17.10 6.47 36.84
N GLU A 397 18.38 6.15 36.61
CA GLU A 397 19.43 5.38 37.29
C GLU A 397 19.23 4.09 38.10
N GLN A 398 18.04 3.50 38.28
CA GLN A 398 17.98 2.19 38.98
C GLN A 398 17.26 1.03 38.28
N GLU A 399 16.44 1.27 37.24
CA GLU A 399 15.90 0.18 36.42
C GLU A 399 15.83 0.55 34.93
N SER A 400 16.33 -0.36 34.10
CA SER A 400 16.71 -0.19 32.69
C SER A 400 15.57 -0.06 31.67
N VAL A 401 14.48 0.65 31.96
CA VAL A 401 13.37 0.85 30.99
C VAL A 401 13.13 2.34 30.75
N SER A 402 13.39 2.79 29.52
CA SER A 402 13.06 4.15 29.07
C SER A 402 11.85 4.11 28.13
N LYS A 403 10.79 4.82 28.51
CA LYS A 403 9.56 4.95 27.71
C LYS A 403 9.45 6.35 27.08
N ALA A 404 9.00 6.41 25.83
CA ALA A 404 8.83 7.61 25.02
C ALA A 404 7.35 8.00 24.86
N PHE A 405 7.13 9.26 24.48
CA PHE A 405 5.81 9.84 24.27
C PHE A 405 5.75 10.55 22.91
N ILE A 406 4.73 10.29 22.11
CA ILE A 406 4.60 10.92 20.79
C ILE A 406 3.39 11.85 20.84
N LEU A 407 3.59 13.11 20.42
CA LEU A 407 2.51 14.07 20.29
C LEU A 407 2.25 14.34 18.81
N ILE A 408 1.10 13.89 18.34
CA ILE A 408 0.74 13.85 16.93
C ILE A 408 -0.32 14.92 16.67
N PRO A 409 -0.04 15.95 15.85
CA PRO A 409 -1.05 16.93 15.45
C PRO A 409 -2.13 16.27 14.58
N LEU A 410 -3.38 16.70 14.78
CA LEU A 410 -4.47 16.42 13.86
C LEU A 410 -4.69 17.67 13.00
N ASP A 411 -4.66 17.54 11.68
CA ASP A 411 -4.88 18.63 10.71
C ASP A 411 -6.34 19.16 10.67
N THR A 412 -7.13 18.91 11.72
CA THR A 412 -8.50 19.40 11.84
C THR A 412 -8.49 20.87 12.32
N LEU A 413 -9.57 21.60 12.06
CA LEU A 413 -9.72 23.06 12.31
C LEU A 413 -9.62 23.51 13.79
N ASP A 414 -9.14 22.65 14.68
CA ASP A 414 -9.00 22.91 16.11
C ASP A 414 -7.68 22.36 16.64
N ASN A 415 -7.17 22.97 17.71
CA ASN A 415 -5.90 22.62 18.35
C ASN A 415 -5.92 21.23 19.01
N GLU A 416 -6.14 20.15 18.26
CA GLU A 416 -6.26 18.78 18.73
C GLU A 416 -5.03 17.93 18.41
N PHE A 417 -4.70 17.04 19.34
CA PHE A 417 -3.51 16.20 19.26
C PHE A 417 -3.78 14.82 19.82
N ILE A 418 -3.14 13.82 19.24
CA ILE A 418 -3.05 12.49 19.84
C ILE A 418 -1.75 12.43 20.63
N LEU A 419 -1.84 12.12 21.92
CA LEU A 419 -0.70 11.84 22.78
C LEU A 419 -0.62 10.33 23.00
N VAL A 420 0.39 9.69 22.41
CA VAL A 420 0.71 8.27 22.61
C VAL A 420 1.75 8.17 23.72
N CYS A 421 1.47 7.39 24.76
CA CYS A 421 2.29 7.26 25.96
C CYS A 421 2.87 5.87 26.09
N GLY A 422 4.12 5.78 26.55
CA GLY A 422 4.66 4.53 27.06
C GLY A 422 5.31 3.62 26.01
N LEU A 423 5.68 4.15 24.84
CA LEU A 423 6.38 3.36 23.81
C LEU A 423 7.80 3.06 24.26
N LEU A 424 8.35 1.89 23.91
CA LEU A 424 9.76 1.59 24.18
C LEU A 424 10.69 2.58 23.45
N LYS A 425 11.77 3.02 24.11
CA LYS A 425 12.72 4.01 23.56
C LYS A 425 13.31 3.64 22.20
N ASP A 426 13.48 2.35 21.93
CA ASP A 426 14.08 1.85 20.68
C ASP A 426 13.02 1.33 19.70
N SER A 427 11.74 1.63 19.92
CA SER A 427 10.65 1.24 19.03
C SER A 427 10.78 1.93 17.65
N TYR A 428 10.65 1.15 16.57
CA TYR A 428 10.55 1.67 15.19
C TYR A 428 9.33 2.60 14.98
N LEU A 429 8.35 2.54 15.90
CA LEU A 429 7.18 3.44 15.92
C LEU A 429 7.56 4.88 16.27
N LEU A 430 8.76 5.13 16.80
CA LEU A 430 9.28 6.49 17.04
C LEU A 430 9.77 7.12 15.71
N SER A 431 8.86 7.31 14.76
CA SER A 431 9.13 7.85 13.42
C SER A 431 8.00 8.74 12.89
N ASP A 432 8.32 9.58 11.91
CA ASP A 432 7.33 10.43 11.21
C ASP A 432 6.29 9.61 10.43
N ALA A 433 6.67 8.41 9.98
CA ALA A 433 5.78 7.45 9.33
C ALA A 433 4.67 7.02 10.28
N TYR A 434 5.01 6.64 11.52
CA TYR A 434 4.03 6.33 12.55
C TYR A 434 3.09 7.50 12.84
N CYS A 435 3.62 8.72 13.02
CA CYS A 435 2.80 9.92 13.22
C CYS A 435 1.79 10.13 12.08
N THR A 436 2.23 9.92 10.85
CA THR A 436 1.39 10.03 9.65
C THR A 436 0.32 8.94 9.61
N ILE A 437 0.69 7.70 9.96
CA ILE A 437 -0.24 6.56 10.00
C ILE A 437 -1.32 6.80 11.06
N ILE A 438 -0.93 7.15 12.29
CA ILE A 438 -1.88 7.31 13.41
C ILE A 438 -2.82 8.50 13.21
N SER A 439 -2.30 9.65 12.77
CA SER A 439 -3.16 10.81 12.46
C SER A 439 -4.18 10.48 11.37
N THR A 440 -3.73 9.83 10.28
CA THR A 440 -4.62 9.42 9.19
C THR A 440 -5.62 8.37 9.64
N PHE A 441 -5.17 7.35 10.36
CA PHE A 441 -6.02 6.29 10.91
C PHE A 441 -7.12 6.90 11.78
N TYR A 442 -6.75 7.81 12.69
CA TYR A 442 -7.72 8.44 13.59
C TYR A 442 -8.76 9.26 12.83
N ILE A 443 -8.32 10.15 11.93
CA ILE A 443 -9.23 11.01 11.14
C ILE A 443 -10.14 10.15 10.27
N ALA A 444 -9.58 9.22 9.50
CA ALA A 444 -10.36 8.37 8.60
C ALA A 444 -11.33 7.46 9.37
N SER A 445 -10.95 6.97 10.56
CA SER A 445 -11.81 6.11 11.38
C SER A 445 -13.02 6.85 11.95
N GLN A 446 -13.00 8.19 12.11
CA GLN A 446 -14.19 8.90 12.61
C GLN A 446 -15.40 8.73 11.67
N ASP A 447 -15.16 8.83 10.37
CA ASP A 447 -16.21 8.76 9.35
C ASP A 447 -16.36 7.35 8.75
N LEU A 448 -15.29 6.55 8.75
CA LEU A 448 -15.21 5.28 8.02
C LEU A 448 -15.00 4.06 8.93
N TYR A 449 -15.30 4.15 10.24
CA TYR A 449 -15.09 3.03 11.19
C TYR A 449 -15.80 1.72 10.80
N LEU A 450 -16.88 1.77 10.02
CA LEU A 450 -17.58 0.59 9.50
C LEU A 450 -16.93 0.00 8.22
N HIS A 451 -15.89 0.65 7.70
CA HIS A 451 -15.20 0.27 6.48
C HIS A 451 -13.68 0.24 6.70
N PRO A 452 -13.13 -0.75 7.42
CA PRO A 452 -11.71 -0.81 7.74
C PRO A 452 -10.80 -0.78 6.51
N SER A 453 -11.23 -1.40 5.40
CA SER A 453 -10.50 -1.35 4.12
C SER A 453 -10.40 0.05 3.53
N ARG A 454 -11.38 0.94 3.78
CA ARG A 454 -11.31 2.35 3.35
C ARG A 454 -10.39 3.16 4.25
N VAL A 455 -10.35 2.87 5.55
CA VAL A 455 -9.38 3.47 6.48
C VAL A 455 -7.96 3.08 6.10
N GLU A 456 -7.73 1.80 5.81
CA GLU A 456 -6.45 1.31 5.32
C GLU A 456 -6.02 1.98 4.00
N ALA A 457 -6.95 2.07 3.04
CA ALA A 457 -6.72 2.79 1.79
C ALA A 457 -6.32 4.25 2.02
N ALA A 458 -6.99 4.95 2.93
CA ALA A 458 -6.68 6.34 3.28
C ALA A 458 -5.28 6.50 3.89
N ILE A 459 -4.84 5.56 4.74
CA ILE A 459 -3.47 5.55 5.28
C ILE A 459 -2.45 5.43 4.15
N LEU A 460 -2.63 4.46 3.25
CA LEU A 460 -1.71 4.25 2.12
C LEU A 460 -1.69 5.47 1.20
N ASP A 461 -2.85 6.08 0.94
CA ASP A 461 -2.96 7.30 0.14
C ASP A 461 -2.19 8.46 0.79
N ASN A 462 -2.32 8.66 2.11
CA ASN A 462 -1.60 9.75 2.78
C ASN A 462 -0.09 9.49 2.88
N LEU A 463 0.35 8.24 3.02
CA LEU A 463 1.75 7.87 2.94
C LEU A 463 2.33 8.15 1.55
N LYS A 464 1.61 7.76 0.49
CA LYS A 464 1.99 8.05 -0.89
C LYS A 464 2.06 9.56 -1.15
N LYS A 465 1.09 10.33 -0.65
CA LYS A 465 1.08 11.80 -0.75
C LYS A 465 2.26 12.44 0.00
N SER A 466 2.55 11.97 1.21
CA SER A 466 3.57 12.54 2.08
C SER A 466 5.00 12.24 1.64
N TYR A 467 5.23 11.05 1.09
CA TYR A 467 6.59 10.55 0.79
C TYR A 467 6.88 10.35 -0.70
N GLY A 468 5.88 10.45 -1.57
CA GLY A 468 6.03 10.31 -3.01
C GLY A 468 6.29 8.88 -3.49
N PHE A 469 7.29 8.19 -2.97
CA PHE A 469 7.57 6.77 -3.24
C PHE A 469 7.25 5.91 -2.02
N VAL A 470 6.68 4.74 -2.28
CA VAL A 470 6.29 3.75 -1.26
C VAL A 470 6.74 2.36 -1.70
N PRO A 471 6.84 1.38 -0.78
CA PRO A 471 7.13 0.00 -1.13
C PRO A 471 6.20 -0.54 -2.23
N PHE A 472 6.73 -1.47 -3.03
CA PHE A 472 5.91 -2.13 -4.05
C PHE A 472 4.74 -2.91 -3.43
N SER A 473 4.94 -3.49 -2.24
CA SER A 473 3.86 -4.15 -1.49
C SER A 473 2.71 -3.20 -1.15
N PHE A 474 3.00 -1.95 -0.76
CA PHE A 474 1.97 -0.93 -0.50
C PHE A 474 1.21 -0.57 -1.78
N TYR A 475 1.92 -0.47 -2.91
CA TYR A 475 1.30 -0.24 -4.21
C TYR A 475 0.33 -1.37 -4.60
N GLU A 476 0.77 -2.63 -4.50
CA GLU A 476 -0.07 -3.78 -4.82
C GLU A 476 -1.27 -3.88 -3.87
N LYS A 477 -1.02 -3.72 -2.58
CA LYS A 477 -2.06 -3.76 -1.55
C LYS A 477 -3.11 -2.67 -1.78
N ARG A 478 -2.67 -1.44 -2.06
CA ARG A 478 -3.60 -0.33 -2.34
C ARG A 478 -4.40 -0.55 -3.62
N PHE A 479 -3.80 -1.17 -4.65
CA PHE A 479 -4.50 -1.52 -5.88
C PHE A 479 -5.55 -2.61 -5.65
N ASN A 480 -5.27 -3.61 -4.82
CA ASN A 480 -6.27 -4.62 -4.47
C ASN A 480 -7.46 -4.00 -3.72
N LEU A 481 -7.19 -3.17 -2.70
CA LEU A 481 -8.23 -2.41 -1.97
C LEU A 481 -9.04 -1.50 -2.91
N PHE A 482 -8.39 -0.93 -3.92
CA PHE A 482 -9.05 -0.13 -4.96
C PHE A 482 -10.04 -0.95 -5.77
N CYS A 483 -9.61 -2.09 -6.32
CA CYS A 483 -10.47 -3.01 -7.08
C CYS A 483 -11.65 -3.53 -6.24
N ASP A 484 -11.40 -3.89 -4.98
CA ASP A 484 -12.44 -4.33 -4.06
C ASP A 484 -13.48 -3.24 -3.80
N ARG A 485 -13.03 -1.99 -3.59
CA ARG A 485 -13.92 -0.84 -3.40
C ARG A 485 -14.72 -0.53 -4.67
N LEU A 486 -14.08 -0.61 -5.82
CA LEU A 486 -14.65 -0.35 -7.14
C LEU A 486 -15.77 -1.35 -7.47
N SER A 487 -15.60 -2.62 -7.09
CA SER A 487 -16.61 -3.68 -7.29
C SER A 487 -17.99 -3.40 -6.64
N LYS A 488 -18.04 -2.49 -5.67
CA LYS A 488 -19.25 -2.11 -4.92
C LYS A 488 -19.94 -0.87 -5.47
N ILE A 489 -19.34 -0.18 -6.45
CA ILE A 489 -19.91 1.04 -7.02
C ILE A 489 -21.15 0.73 -7.84
N ILE A 490 -22.11 1.66 -7.82
CA ILE A 490 -23.34 1.60 -8.61
C ILE A 490 -23.41 2.80 -9.57
N ILE A 491 -24.27 2.70 -10.59
CA ILE A 491 -24.46 3.76 -11.59
C ILE A 491 -25.86 4.33 -11.49
N TYR A 492 -25.95 5.65 -11.48
CA TYR A 492 -27.18 6.42 -11.59
C TYR A 492 -27.14 7.23 -12.88
N PHE A 493 -28.30 7.55 -13.43
CA PHE A 493 -28.47 8.28 -14.69
C PHE A 493 -29.09 9.64 -14.42
N GLU A 494 -28.40 10.71 -14.81
CA GLU A 494 -28.94 12.06 -14.77
C GLU A 494 -29.47 12.48 -16.14
N PRO A 495 -30.68 13.05 -16.23
CA PRO A 495 -31.29 13.39 -17.52
C PRO A 495 -30.73 14.69 -18.11
N ILE A 496 -30.50 14.68 -19.42
CA ILE A 496 -30.18 15.87 -20.22
C ILE A 496 -31.44 16.31 -20.97
N LEU A 497 -31.96 17.49 -20.68
CA LEU A 497 -33.19 18.03 -21.28
C LEU A 497 -32.88 18.82 -22.55
N ASP A 498 -33.66 18.61 -23.59
CA ASP A 498 -33.70 19.46 -24.79
C ASP A 498 -34.74 20.57 -24.60
N LEU A 499 -34.29 21.82 -24.68
CA LEU A 499 -35.08 23.03 -24.51
C LEU A 499 -35.95 23.37 -25.74
N ASP A 500 -35.67 22.78 -26.91
CA ASP A 500 -36.48 22.93 -28.12
C ASP A 500 -37.64 21.94 -28.13
N THR A 501 -37.39 20.68 -27.74
CA THR A 501 -38.41 19.62 -27.78
C THR A 501 -39.14 19.39 -26.46
N PHE A 502 -38.65 19.98 -25.35
CA PHE A 502 -39.16 19.79 -24.00
C PHE A 502 -39.11 18.33 -23.52
N SER A 503 -38.11 17.57 -23.98
CA SER A 503 -37.98 16.15 -23.68
C SER A 503 -36.55 15.77 -23.29
N ILE A 504 -36.40 14.67 -22.55
CA ILE A 504 -35.07 14.10 -22.27
C ILE A 504 -34.44 13.67 -23.60
N SER A 505 -33.21 14.12 -23.81
CA SER A 505 -32.44 13.93 -25.04
C SER A 505 -31.25 12.99 -24.87
N GLY A 506 -30.84 12.72 -23.63
CA GLY A 506 -29.71 11.87 -23.27
C GLY A 506 -29.63 11.65 -21.76
N TRP A 507 -28.68 10.79 -21.36
CA TRP A 507 -28.40 10.47 -19.96
C TRP A 507 -26.91 10.56 -19.70
N GLU A 508 -26.52 11.09 -18.54
CA GLU A 508 -25.16 10.96 -18.03
C GLU A 508 -25.08 9.84 -16.99
N ALA A 509 -24.15 8.90 -17.18
CA ALA A 509 -23.87 7.85 -16.21
C ALA A 509 -22.94 8.38 -15.13
N LEU A 510 -23.43 8.40 -13.89
CA LEU A 510 -22.71 8.90 -12.74
C LEU A 510 -22.45 7.78 -11.73
N ALA A 511 -21.19 7.55 -11.40
CA ALA A 511 -20.77 6.62 -10.37
C ALA A 511 -21.26 7.09 -8.99
N ARG A 512 -21.76 6.15 -8.18
CA ARG A 512 -22.26 6.40 -6.82
C ARG A 512 -21.71 5.40 -5.83
N ASP A 513 -21.35 5.91 -4.67
CA ASP A 513 -21.14 5.14 -3.45
C ASP A 513 -22.50 4.56 -3.01
N PRO A 514 -22.65 3.23 -2.87
CA PRO A 514 -23.94 2.63 -2.48
C PRO A 514 -24.42 3.07 -1.09
N ASP A 515 -23.50 3.46 -0.20
CA ASP A 515 -23.85 3.81 1.19
C ASP A 515 -24.35 5.26 1.30
N SER A 516 -23.71 6.20 0.59
CA SER A 516 -24.04 7.63 0.66
C SER A 516 -24.85 8.15 -0.53
N LEU A 517 -24.92 7.39 -1.62
CA LEU A 517 -25.49 7.81 -2.92
C LEU A 517 -24.85 9.09 -3.47
N THR A 518 -23.59 9.35 -3.14
CA THR A 518 -22.79 10.46 -3.69
C THR A 518 -21.65 9.94 -4.55
N ALA A 519 -20.92 10.82 -5.24
CA ALA A 519 -19.77 10.41 -6.05
C ALA A 519 -18.69 9.73 -5.20
N PRO A 520 -18.07 8.63 -5.66
CA PRO A 520 -17.00 7.95 -4.93
C PRO A 520 -15.67 8.71 -5.06
N VAL A 521 -15.57 9.87 -4.40
CA VAL A 521 -14.42 10.79 -4.48
C VAL A 521 -13.11 10.11 -4.08
N ASP A 522 -13.15 9.16 -3.15
CA ASP A 522 -11.99 8.37 -2.73
C ASP A 522 -11.38 7.55 -3.87
N LEU A 523 -12.20 7.01 -4.79
CA LEU A 523 -11.70 6.26 -5.94
C LEU A 523 -11.08 7.19 -6.99
N PHE A 524 -11.71 8.32 -7.31
CA PHE A 524 -11.15 9.29 -8.27
C PHE A 524 -9.82 9.86 -7.75
N TYR A 525 -9.78 10.24 -6.47
CA TYR A 525 -8.55 10.69 -5.81
C TYR A 525 -7.43 9.64 -5.89
N ALA A 526 -7.74 8.37 -5.63
CA ALA A 526 -6.77 7.29 -5.72
C ALA A 526 -6.27 7.06 -7.15
N ALA A 527 -7.15 7.14 -8.14
CA ALA A 527 -6.78 7.00 -9.55
C ALA A 527 -5.78 8.06 -10.00
N GLU A 528 -5.94 9.30 -9.52
CA GLU A 528 -5.02 10.40 -9.80
C GLU A 528 -3.69 10.26 -9.04
N LEU A 529 -3.77 9.92 -7.74
CA LEU A 529 -2.60 9.83 -6.87
C LEU A 529 -1.65 8.67 -7.23
N TRP A 530 -2.20 7.50 -7.57
CA TRP A 530 -1.44 6.27 -7.85
C TRP A 530 -1.14 6.05 -9.33
N GLY A 531 -1.80 6.85 -10.19
CA GLY A 531 -1.51 6.97 -11.60
C GLY A 531 -2.07 5.85 -12.46
N ARG A 532 -1.45 5.68 -13.63
CA ARG A 532 -2.00 5.02 -14.84
C ARG A 532 -2.77 3.73 -14.60
N LYS A 533 -2.22 2.79 -13.81
CA LYS A 533 -2.86 1.49 -13.58
C LYS A 533 -4.24 1.66 -12.94
N PHE A 534 -4.37 2.56 -11.96
CA PHE A 534 -5.61 2.81 -11.25
C PHE A 534 -6.60 3.55 -12.15
N THR A 535 -6.15 4.57 -12.89
CA THR A 535 -6.99 5.32 -13.85
C THR A 535 -7.60 4.42 -14.92
N ILE A 536 -6.79 3.54 -15.51
CA ILE A 536 -7.25 2.63 -16.57
C ILE A 536 -8.26 1.62 -16.01
N GLU A 537 -7.96 1.02 -14.85
CA GLU A 537 -8.86 0.08 -14.18
C GLU A 537 -10.21 0.74 -13.85
N LEU A 538 -10.17 1.97 -13.32
CA LEU A 538 -11.36 2.76 -13.01
C LEU A 538 -12.26 2.95 -14.24
N ASP A 539 -11.70 3.50 -15.32
CA ASP A 539 -12.47 3.82 -16.51
C ASP A 539 -13.01 2.57 -17.20
N GLN A 540 -12.21 1.49 -17.25
CA GLN A 540 -12.66 0.21 -17.82
C GLN A 540 -13.83 -0.36 -17.03
N PHE A 541 -13.74 -0.36 -15.70
CA PHE A 541 -14.80 -0.85 -14.84
C PHE A 541 -16.06 0.01 -14.95
N LEU A 542 -15.94 1.33 -14.80
CA LEU A 542 -17.07 2.25 -14.82
C LEU A 542 -17.78 2.26 -16.17
N LEU A 543 -17.04 2.18 -17.29
CA LEU A 543 -17.65 2.07 -18.61
C LEU A 543 -18.46 0.78 -18.77
N ASN A 544 -17.91 -0.36 -18.35
CA ASN A 544 -18.64 -1.64 -18.39
C ASN A 544 -19.86 -1.61 -17.47
N LEU A 545 -19.73 -1.06 -16.26
CA LEU A 545 -20.82 -0.97 -15.32
C LEU A 545 -21.92 -0.04 -15.86
N ALA A 546 -21.57 1.14 -16.37
CA ALA A 546 -22.51 2.09 -16.96
C ALA A 546 -23.27 1.49 -18.13
N ALA A 547 -22.58 0.80 -19.04
CA ALA A 547 -23.22 0.15 -20.19
C ALA A 547 -24.17 -0.98 -19.78
N ASN A 548 -23.77 -1.82 -18.82
CA ASN A 548 -24.62 -2.88 -18.29
C ASN A 548 -25.84 -2.33 -17.55
N SER A 549 -25.65 -1.34 -16.67
CA SER A 549 -26.72 -0.67 -15.94
C SER A 549 -27.70 0.03 -16.88
N TYR A 550 -27.20 0.69 -17.93
CA TYR A 550 -28.06 1.38 -18.90
C TYR A 550 -28.91 0.39 -19.70
N ARG A 551 -28.31 -0.74 -20.11
CA ARG A 551 -29.04 -1.83 -20.75
C ARG A 551 -30.15 -2.38 -19.86
N GLN A 552 -29.88 -2.58 -18.58
CA GLN A 552 -30.89 -3.02 -17.61
C GLN A 552 -32.01 -1.98 -17.46
N ALA A 553 -31.66 -0.69 -17.37
CA ALA A 553 -32.63 0.39 -17.27
C ALA A 553 -33.54 0.48 -18.52
N LEU A 554 -32.98 0.31 -19.73
CA LEU A 554 -33.75 0.23 -20.98
C LEU A 554 -34.77 -0.92 -20.97
N ILE A 555 -34.37 -2.10 -20.49
CA ILE A 555 -35.24 -3.27 -20.37
C ILE A 555 -36.39 -2.99 -19.40
N GLN A 556 -36.08 -2.43 -18.23
CA GLN A 556 -37.09 -2.09 -17.21
C GLN A 556 -38.07 -1.02 -17.70
N ALA A 557 -37.56 0.01 -18.39
CA ALA A 557 -38.37 1.06 -18.99
C ALA A 557 -39.16 0.61 -20.24
N LYS A 558 -38.97 -0.64 -20.70
CA LYS A 558 -39.54 -1.20 -21.94
C LYS A 558 -39.18 -0.37 -23.18
N GLN A 559 -37.99 0.24 -23.19
CA GLN A 559 -37.47 1.09 -24.27
C GLN A 559 -36.47 0.30 -25.12
N SER A 560 -36.95 -0.69 -25.87
CA SER A 560 -36.10 -1.64 -26.61
C SER A 560 -35.95 -1.33 -28.09
N ARG A 561 -36.67 -0.35 -28.64
CA ARG A 561 -36.52 0.07 -30.04
C ARG A 561 -35.34 1.01 -30.21
N SER A 562 -34.59 0.88 -31.30
CA SER A 562 -33.39 1.69 -31.54
C SER A 562 -33.63 3.21 -31.52
N HIS A 563 -34.82 3.70 -31.87
CA HIS A 563 -35.16 5.13 -31.81
C HIS A 563 -35.48 5.60 -30.38
N GLU A 564 -35.81 4.69 -29.46
CA GLU A 564 -36.08 5.00 -28.04
C GLU A 564 -34.79 5.03 -27.21
N ILE A 565 -33.71 4.43 -27.72
CA ILE A 565 -32.40 4.46 -27.08
C ILE A 565 -31.82 5.87 -27.24
N LEU A 566 -31.76 6.60 -26.13
CA LEU A 566 -31.13 7.90 -26.05
C LEU A 566 -29.60 7.75 -25.92
N PRO A 567 -28.81 8.79 -26.24
CA PRO A 567 -27.38 8.79 -25.97
C PRO A 567 -27.08 8.61 -24.47
N LEU A 568 -25.98 7.90 -24.19
CA LEU A 568 -25.39 7.74 -22.87
C LEU A 568 -24.02 8.40 -22.86
N SER A 569 -23.85 9.38 -21.97
CA SER A 569 -22.58 10.01 -21.64
C SER A 569 -21.87 9.27 -20.51
N VAL A 570 -20.58 9.03 -20.66
CA VAL A 570 -19.71 8.40 -19.65
C VAL A 570 -18.38 9.15 -19.59
N ASN A 571 -18.01 9.59 -18.39
CA ASN A 571 -16.73 10.27 -18.14
C ASN A 571 -15.53 9.34 -18.37
N VAL A 572 -14.43 9.88 -18.91
CA VAL A 572 -13.20 9.14 -19.17
C VAL A 572 -11.96 10.01 -19.04
N TYR A 573 -10.89 9.45 -18.48
CA TYR A 573 -9.59 10.13 -18.44
C TYR A 573 -8.88 10.04 -19.81
N PRO A 574 -8.23 11.14 -20.27
CA PRO A 574 -7.37 11.13 -21.46
C PRO A 574 -6.33 10.00 -21.48
N GLU A 575 -5.76 9.67 -20.33
CA GLU A 575 -4.75 8.61 -20.18
C GLU A 575 -5.30 7.21 -20.54
N SER A 576 -6.58 6.93 -20.27
CA SER A 576 -7.22 5.66 -20.61
C SER A 576 -7.44 5.53 -22.12
N LEU A 577 -7.82 6.61 -22.79
CA LEU A 577 -8.04 6.65 -24.25
C LEU A 577 -6.76 6.35 -25.05
N MET A 578 -5.59 6.61 -24.47
CA MET A 578 -4.29 6.26 -25.09
C MET A 578 -4.04 4.74 -25.14
N ARG A 579 -4.84 3.92 -24.46
CA ARG A 579 -4.51 2.52 -24.18
C ARG A 579 -5.29 1.56 -25.07
N THR A 580 -4.57 0.59 -25.61
CA THR A 580 -5.17 -0.48 -26.42
C THR A 580 -6.19 -1.31 -25.64
N ALA A 581 -5.96 -1.51 -24.33
CA ALA A 581 -6.91 -2.22 -23.47
C ALA A 581 -8.26 -1.50 -23.40
N TYR A 582 -8.26 -0.19 -23.14
CA TYR A 582 -9.48 0.62 -23.11
C TYR A 582 -10.17 0.66 -24.49
N PHE A 583 -9.41 0.79 -25.57
CA PHE A 583 -9.96 0.71 -26.93
C PHE A 583 -10.72 -0.59 -27.18
N LYS A 584 -10.17 -1.73 -26.74
CA LYS A 584 -10.83 -3.04 -26.83
C LYS A 584 -12.11 -3.08 -26.00
N THR A 585 -12.09 -2.56 -24.78
CA THR A 585 -13.28 -2.47 -23.92
C THR A 585 -14.40 -1.65 -24.58
N VAL A 586 -14.10 -0.46 -25.11
CA VAL A 586 -15.09 0.35 -25.84
C VAL A 586 -15.62 -0.41 -27.05
N ARG A 587 -14.74 -1.06 -27.82
CA ARG A 587 -15.11 -1.87 -28.99
C ARG A 587 -16.07 -2.99 -28.61
N GLU A 588 -15.83 -3.69 -27.50
CA GLU A 588 -16.69 -4.78 -27.02
C GLU A 588 -18.09 -4.28 -26.64
N ILE A 589 -18.18 -3.12 -26.00
CA ILE A 589 -19.44 -2.51 -25.57
C ILE A 589 -20.32 -2.10 -26.75
N VAL A 590 -19.71 -1.60 -27.83
CA VAL A 590 -20.44 -1.07 -29.00
C VAL A 590 -20.50 -2.02 -30.20
N LYS A 591 -19.93 -3.22 -30.10
CA LYS A 591 -19.81 -4.18 -31.20
C LYS A 591 -21.20 -4.59 -31.74
N GLU A 592 -21.35 -4.66 -33.06
CA GLU A 592 -22.57 -5.17 -33.71
C GLU A 592 -22.79 -6.66 -33.38
N GLY A 593 -24.02 -7.03 -32.97
CA GLY A 593 -24.41 -8.40 -32.64
C GLY A 593 -25.09 -8.57 -31.26
N ILE A 594 -25.35 -9.82 -30.85
CA ILE A 594 -26.09 -10.20 -29.62
C ILE A 594 -25.44 -9.64 -28.33
N SER A 595 -24.16 -9.27 -28.39
CA SER A 595 -23.38 -8.69 -27.29
C SER A 595 -23.46 -7.16 -27.16
N ASN A 596 -24.16 -6.45 -28.06
CA ASN A 596 -24.15 -4.98 -28.03
C ASN A 596 -24.87 -4.43 -26.80
N GLN A 597 -24.16 -3.69 -25.95
CA GLN A 597 -24.75 -3.06 -24.77
C GLN A 597 -25.33 -1.68 -25.11
N ILE A 598 -24.66 -0.93 -26.00
CA ILE A 598 -25.08 0.42 -26.42
C ILE A 598 -24.79 0.59 -27.92
N PRO A 599 -25.77 1.01 -28.75
CA PRO A 599 -25.50 1.37 -30.14
C PRO A 599 -24.35 2.38 -30.25
N ALA A 600 -23.34 2.10 -31.07
CA ALA A 600 -22.11 2.91 -31.18
C ALA A 600 -22.33 4.43 -31.21
N ARG A 601 -23.25 4.90 -32.06
CA ARG A 601 -23.54 6.34 -32.23
C ARG A 601 -24.25 6.99 -31.03
N LYS A 602 -24.64 6.20 -30.04
CA LYS A 602 -25.32 6.61 -28.80
C LYS A 602 -24.37 6.61 -27.61
N LEU A 603 -23.16 6.07 -27.71
CA LEU A 603 -22.14 6.23 -26.66
C LEU A 603 -21.37 7.53 -26.87
N ILE A 604 -21.32 8.35 -25.83
CA ILE A 604 -20.56 9.58 -25.76
C ILE A 604 -19.55 9.43 -24.62
N LEU A 605 -18.27 9.56 -24.92
CA LEU A 605 -17.23 9.60 -23.89
C LEU A 605 -16.88 11.06 -23.59
N GLU A 606 -17.03 11.47 -22.33
CA GLU A 606 -16.82 12.85 -21.88
C GLU A 606 -15.41 13.01 -21.31
N ILE A 607 -14.70 14.03 -21.80
CA ILE A 607 -13.31 14.31 -21.43
C ILE A 607 -13.29 15.67 -20.73
N SER A 608 -12.96 15.67 -19.43
CA SER A 608 -12.82 16.91 -18.65
C SER A 608 -11.64 17.76 -19.15
N GLU A 609 -11.83 19.08 -19.17
CA GLU A 609 -10.78 20.05 -19.45
C GLU A 609 -9.72 20.10 -18.36
N LYS A 610 -10.10 19.87 -17.10
CA LYS A 610 -9.25 20.00 -15.90
C LYS A 610 -8.10 18.97 -15.91
N VAL A 611 -8.26 17.86 -16.62
CA VAL A 611 -7.26 16.79 -16.69
C VAL A 611 -6.25 17.06 -17.80
N ASP A 612 -4.96 17.05 -17.48
CA ASP A 612 -3.88 17.21 -18.45
C ASP A 612 -3.81 16.07 -19.49
N LEU A 613 -3.35 16.41 -20.69
CA LEU A 613 -3.09 15.40 -21.72
C LEU A 613 -1.81 14.61 -21.39
N PRO A 614 -1.77 13.29 -21.68
CA PRO A 614 -0.59 12.47 -21.45
C PRO A 614 0.63 13.01 -22.20
N MET A 615 1.70 13.32 -21.47
CA MET A 615 2.96 13.83 -22.03
C MET A 615 3.90 12.73 -22.53
N TYR A 616 3.65 11.48 -22.16
CA TYR A 616 4.52 10.34 -22.43
C TYR A 616 3.73 9.12 -22.90
N GLN A 617 4.24 8.42 -23.91
CA GLN A 617 3.74 7.12 -24.36
C GLN A 617 4.88 6.10 -24.29
N ASP A 618 4.66 4.99 -23.60
CA ASP A 618 5.64 3.91 -23.42
C ASP A 618 7.02 4.38 -22.95
N GLY A 619 7.02 5.34 -22.02
CA GLY A 619 8.23 5.95 -21.43
C GLY A 619 8.86 7.05 -22.28
N ILE A 620 8.34 7.34 -23.47
CA ILE A 620 8.89 8.33 -24.41
C ILE A 620 8.04 9.60 -24.39
N LYS A 621 8.68 10.76 -24.22
CA LYS A 621 8.01 12.06 -24.27
C LYS A 621 7.45 12.33 -25.66
N LEU A 622 6.17 12.68 -25.73
CA LEU A 622 5.50 13.01 -26.98
C LEU A 622 5.97 14.39 -27.48
N LYS A 623 6.25 14.48 -28.78
CA LYS A 623 6.62 15.75 -29.45
C LYS A 623 5.44 16.72 -29.52
N SER A 624 4.24 16.19 -29.80
CA SER A 624 2.98 16.94 -29.81
C SER A 624 1.88 16.10 -29.15
N PRO A 625 1.70 16.22 -27.82
CA PRO A 625 0.67 15.47 -27.08
C PRO A 625 -0.73 15.65 -27.66
N LEU A 626 -1.08 16.88 -28.05
CA LEU A 626 -2.40 17.21 -28.59
C LEU A 626 -2.66 16.53 -29.94
N ASP A 627 -1.68 16.54 -30.86
CA ASP A 627 -1.86 15.89 -32.16
C ASP A 627 -1.92 14.37 -32.03
N THR A 628 -1.10 13.78 -31.16
CA THR A 628 -1.17 12.35 -30.85
C THR A 628 -2.54 11.99 -30.28
N PHE A 629 -3.05 12.77 -29.34
CA PHE A 629 -4.36 12.56 -28.76
C PHE A 629 -5.48 12.66 -29.81
N ARG A 630 -5.46 13.68 -30.67
CA ARG A 630 -6.42 13.83 -31.78
C ARG A 630 -6.44 12.65 -32.73
N ILE A 631 -5.26 12.12 -33.11
CA ILE A 631 -5.15 10.93 -33.97
C ILE A 631 -5.83 9.72 -33.31
N ILE A 632 -5.64 9.57 -32.01
CA ILE A 632 -6.24 8.47 -31.25
C ILE A 632 -7.76 8.62 -31.18
N LEU A 633 -8.28 9.81 -30.88
CA LEU A 633 -9.73 10.04 -30.87
C LEU A 633 -10.36 9.86 -32.26
N ALA A 634 -9.68 10.31 -33.32
CA ALA A 634 -10.10 10.06 -34.69
C ALA A 634 -10.22 8.57 -34.99
N LYS A 635 -9.31 7.73 -34.46
CA LYS A 635 -9.40 6.27 -34.57
C LYS A 635 -10.66 5.70 -33.91
N TYR A 636 -11.00 6.14 -32.70
CA TYR A 636 -12.24 5.73 -32.02
C TYR A 636 -13.48 6.11 -32.85
N VAL A 637 -13.53 7.34 -33.36
CA VAL A 637 -14.67 7.81 -34.17
C VAL A 637 -14.76 7.06 -35.49
N GLN A 638 -13.63 6.84 -36.18
CA GLN A 638 -13.60 6.19 -37.48
C GLN A 638 -13.91 4.69 -37.41
N GLU A 639 -13.32 3.96 -36.45
CA GLU A 639 -13.48 2.52 -36.32
C GLU A 639 -14.72 2.13 -35.51
N LEU A 640 -14.98 2.82 -34.40
CA LEU A 640 -16.02 2.43 -33.43
C LEU A 640 -17.30 3.27 -33.53
N LYS A 641 -17.29 4.37 -34.29
CA LYS A 641 -18.45 5.26 -34.53
C LYS A 641 -19.07 5.88 -33.26
N ILE A 642 -18.32 5.90 -32.16
CA ILE A 642 -18.68 6.62 -30.92
C ILE A 642 -18.46 8.12 -31.08
N LYS A 643 -18.95 8.90 -30.10
CA LYS A 643 -18.73 10.35 -30.05
C LYS A 643 -17.96 10.74 -28.79
N PHE A 644 -17.38 11.94 -28.79
CA PHE A 644 -16.67 12.50 -27.64
C PHE A 644 -17.28 13.84 -27.25
N GLY A 645 -17.53 14.08 -25.97
CA GLY A 645 -17.90 15.38 -25.40
C GLY A 645 -16.73 16.03 -24.67
N ILE A 646 -16.76 17.35 -24.51
CA ILE A 646 -15.84 18.07 -23.61
C ILE A 646 -16.61 18.52 -22.38
N ASP A 647 -16.08 18.20 -21.22
CA ASP A 647 -16.65 18.52 -19.92
C ASP A 647 -15.84 19.62 -19.19
N ASP A 648 -16.45 20.28 -18.21
CA ASP A 648 -15.90 21.39 -17.42
C ASP A 648 -15.38 22.59 -18.25
N PHE A 649 -16.02 22.90 -19.39
CA PHE A 649 -15.49 23.88 -20.33
C PHE A 649 -15.42 25.29 -19.72
N GLY A 650 -14.24 25.91 -19.78
CA GLY A 650 -14.03 27.28 -19.35
C GLY A 650 -13.51 27.44 -17.91
N VAL A 651 -13.31 26.33 -17.19
CA VAL A 651 -12.68 26.32 -15.85
C VAL A 651 -11.17 26.05 -15.94
N GLY A 652 -10.66 25.63 -17.11
CA GLY A 652 -9.26 25.29 -17.36
C GLY A 652 -8.53 26.19 -18.37
N TYR A 653 -7.28 25.81 -18.70
CA TYR A 653 -6.39 26.58 -19.58
C TYR A 653 -6.30 26.05 -21.03
N ALA A 654 -7.00 24.97 -21.39
CA ALA A 654 -6.70 24.18 -22.61
C ALA A 654 -7.87 24.05 -23.62
N SER A 655 -9.04 24.60 -23.29
CA SER A 655 -10.35 24.37 -23.94
C SER A 655 -10.37 24.59 -25.46
N VAL A 656 -9.89 25.74 -25.94
CA VAL A 656 -9.97 26.10 -27.37
C VAL A 656 -9.11 25.18 -28.24
N SER A 657 -7.93 24.80 -27.74
CA SER A 657 -7.01 23.91 -28.46
C SER A 657 -7.54 22.48 -28.56
N ARG A 658 -8.23 22.00 -27.51
CA ARG A 658 -8.89 20.68 -27.51
C ARG A 658 -10.13 20.67 -28.40
N LEU A 659 -10.90 21.74 -28.43
CA LEU A 659 -12.05 21.87 -29.33
C LEU A 659 -11.64 21.78 -30.81
N ALA A 660 -10.58 22.51 -31.17
CA ALA A 660 -10.02 22.42 -32.50
C ALA A 660 -9.61 20.96 -32.78
N GLY A 661 -10.23 20.32 -33.76
CA GLY A 661 -9.87 18.97 -34.24
C GLY A 661 -10.60 17.78 -33.60
N LEU A 662 -11.36 17.95 -32.50
CA LEU A 662 -12.19 16.87 -31.95
C LEU A 662 -13.62 16.86 -32.50
N ASN A 663 -14.11 18.02 -32.96
CA ASN A 663 -15.48 18.21 -33.46
C ASN A 663 -16.54 17.50 -32.58
N PRO A 664 -16.56 17.77 -31.26
CA PRO A 664 -17.50 17.11 -30.36
C PRO A 664 -18.96 17.47 -30.73
N PRO A 665 -19.95 16.60 -30.48
CA PRO A 665 -21.36 16.95 -30.65
C PRO A 665 -21.84 17.88 -29.53
N TYR A 666 -21.20 17.82 -28.36
CA TYR A 666 -21.60 18.56 -27.16
C TYR A 666 -20.39 19.12 -26.43
N ILE A 667 -20.59 20.28 -25.80
CA ILE A 667 -19.68 20.88 -24.82
C ILE A 667 -20.51 21.22 -23.60
N LYS A 668 -20.04 20.81 -22.43
CA LYS A 668 -20.68 21.08 -21.16
C LYS A 668 -20.04 22.29 -20.48
N ILE A 669 -20.87 23.23 -20.05
CA ILE A 669 -20.49 24.40 -19.27
C ILE A 669 -20.73 24.07 -17.78
N ASP A 670 -19.65 24.14 -16.99
CA ASP A 670 -19.67 23.87 -15.54
C ASP A 670 -20.65 24.81 -14.81
N ARG A 671 -21.31 24.26 -13.78
CA ARG A 671 -22.23 25.00 -12.89
C ARG A 671 -21.61 26.25 -12.27
N GLU A 672 -20.30 26.31 -12.04
CA GLU A 672 -19.63 27.47 -11.46
C GLU A 672 -19.80 28.73 -12.32
N ILE A 673 -19.89 28.56 -13.64
CA ILE A 673 -20.08 29.66 -14.59
C ILE A 673 -21.47 30.31 -14.40
N LEU A 674 -22.47 29.56 -13.92
CA LEU A 674 -23.81 30.09 -13.66
C LEU A 674 -23.80 31.19 -12.61
N TYR A 675 -22.92 31.10 -11.61
CA TYR A 675 -22.84 32.05 -10.51
C TYR A 675 -22.00 33.29 -10.82
N HIS A 676 -21.44 33.39 -12.02
CA HIS A 676 -20.68 34.57 -12.43
C HIS A 676 -21.61 35.74 -12.80
N GLN A 677 -21.25 36.97 -12.39
CA GLN A 677 -22.03 38.19 -12.65
C GLN A 677 -22.27 38.46 -14.15
N THR A 678 -21.45 37.87 -15.02
CA THR A 678 -21.48 38.07 -16.48
C THR A 678 -21.72 36.76 -17.23
N VAL A 679 -22.48 35.83 -16.65
CA VAL A 679 -22.79 34.51 -17.24
C VAL A 679 -23.24 34.58 -18.70
N ASP A 680 -24.13 35.51 -19.07
CA ASP A 680 -24.60 35.69 -20.45
C ASP A 680 -23.47 35.97 -21.44
N VAL A 681 -22.47 36.75 -21.02
CA VAL A 681 -21.31 37.10 -21.84
C VAL A 681 -20.42 35.88 -22.01
N ILE A 682 -20.22 35.11 -20.93
CA ILE A 682 -19.41 33.88 -20.95
C ILE A 682 -20.06 32.86 -21.90
N ILE A 683 -21.35 32.61 -21.76
CA ILE A 683 -22.09 31.68 -22.62
C ILE A 683 -21.98 32.10 -24.10
N LYS A 684 -22.22 33.38 -24.42
CA LYS A 684 -22.08 33.90 -25.79
C LYS A 684 -20.65 33.75 -26.33
N PHE A 685 -19.66 33.97 -25.48
CA PHE A 685 -18.25 33.80 -25.85
C PHE A 685 -17.94 32.33 -26.17
N VAL A 686 -18.42 31.39 -25.36
CA VAL A 686 -18.30 29.95 -25.64
C VAL A 686 -18.97 29.62 -26.97
N GLN A 687 -20.20 30.07 -27.21
CA GLN A 687 -20.91 29.86 -28.48
C GLN A 687 -20.12 30.35 -29.70
N GLN A 688 -19.47 31.51 -29.60
CA GLN A 688 -18.62 32.04 -30.66
C GLN A 688 -17.38 31.16 -30.89
N ILE A 689 -16.68 30.75 -29.84
CA ILE A 689 -15.53 29.84 -29.96
C ILE A 689 -15.95 28.57 -30.69
N VAL A 690 -17.04 27.95 -30.25
CA VAL A 690 -17.54 26.70 -30.82
C VAL A 690 -17.91 26.85 -32.28
N SER A 691 -18.59 27.95 -32.62
CA SER A 691 -18.95 28.27 -34.01
C SER A 691 -17.74 28.52 -34.91
N ILE A 692 -16.67 29.14 -34.38
CA ILE A 692 -15.44 29.40 -35.12
C ILE A 692 -14.65 28.10 -35.34
N THR A 693 -14.59 27.22 -34.33
CA THR A 693 -13.82 25.97 -34.42
C THR A 693 -14.41 24.96 -35.40
N ASN A 694 -15.73 24.92 -35.58
CA ASN A 694 -16.37 24.08 -36.60
C ASN A 694 -17.62 24.76 -37.20
N PRO A 695 -17.47 25.64 -38.20
CA PRO A 695 -18.57 26.43 -38.74
C PRO A 695 -19.68 25.61 -39.41
N LEU A 696 -19.35 24.41 -39.92
CA LEU A 696 -20.31 23.57 -40.65
C LEU A 696 -21.19 22.73 -39.71
N ASN A 697 -20.68 22.39 -38.54
CA ASN A 697 -21.39 21.58 -37.55
C ASN A 697 -20.91 21.96 -36.14
N PRO A 698 -21.30 23.13 -35.63
CA PRO A 698 -20.90 23.57 -34.31
C PRO A 698 -21.42 22.62 -33.24
N ALA A 699 -20.63 22.39 -32.20
CA ALA A 699 -21.08 21.60 -31.06
C ALA A 699 -22.26 22.28 -30.38
N SER A 700 -23.23 21.51 -29.93
CA SER A 700 -24.28 22.03 -29.07
C SER A 700 -23.74 22.25 -27.66
N ILE A 701 -24.28 23.22 -26.95
CA ILE A 701 -23.88 23.52 -25.57
C ILE A 701 -24.89 22.89 -24.61
N ILE A 702 -24.37 22.20 -23.61
CA ILE A 702 -25.11 21.72 -22.44
C ILE A 702 -24.71 22.61 -21.26
N VAL A 703 -25.69 23.18 -20.56
CA VAL A 703 -25.45 23.96 -19.34
C VAL A 703 -25.81 23.12 -18.12
N GLU A 704 -24.88 22.96 -17.20
CA GLU A 704 -25.01 22.04 -16.05
C GLU A 704 -25.34 22.72 -14.73
N GLY A 705 -25.79 21.90 -13.77
CA GLY A 705 -25.96 22.30 -12.37
C GLY A 705 -27.16 23.20 -12.12
N LEU A 706 -28.14 23.21 -13.03
CA LEU A 706 -29.36 23.98 -12.86
C LEU A 706 -30.26 23.39 -11.77
N ASP A 707 -30.55 24.20 -10.77
CA ASP A 707 -31.47 23.93 -9.68
C ASP A 707 -32.45 25.10 -9.49
N GLU A 708 -33.33 25.00 -8.49
CA GLU A 708 -34.33 26.04 -8.19
C GLU A 708 -33.71 27.36 -7.68
N ASN A 709 -32.48 27.32 -7.18
CA ASN A 709 -31.76 28.48 -6.64
C ASN A 709 -30.77 29.07 -7.64
N SER A 710 -30.67 28.50 -8.83
CA SER A 710 -29.72 28.93 -9.84
C SER A 710 -30.04 30.36 -10.28
N PRO A 711 -29.03 31.24 -10.39
CA PRO A 711 -29.25 32.66 -10.72
C PRO A 711 -29.70 32.87 -12.17
N VAL A 712 -29.67 31.82 -13.00
CA VAL A 712 -30.07 31.82 -14.40
C VAL A 712 -31.29 30.94 -14.59
N THR A 713 -32.30 31.45 -15.32
CA THR A 713 -33.55 30.72 -15.58
C THR A 713 -33.48 29.92 -16.89
N LEU A 714 -34.36 28.91 -17.03
CA LEU A 714 -34.48 28.15 -18.28
C LEU A 714 -34.89 29.03 -19.48
N ASN A 715 -35.78 30.00 -19.26
CA ASN A 715 -36.16 30.98 -20.28
C ASN A 715 -34.97 31.84 -20.72
N GLN A 716 -34.14 32.30 -19.78
CA GLN A 716 -32.93 33.06 -20.09
C GLN A 716 -31.96 32.23 -20.94
N LEU A 717 -31.69 30.97 -20.57
CA LEU A 717 -30.85 30.08 -21.37
C LEU A 717 -31.43 29.82 -22.76
N LYS A 718 -32.76 29.67 -22.86
CA LYS A 718 -33.45 29.55 -24.15
C LYS A 718 -33.23 30.78 -25.02
N ASN A 719 -33.37 31.98 -24.45
CA ASN A 719 -33.14 33.25 -25.15
C ASN A 719 -31.67 33.44 -25.56
N LEU A 720 -30.74 32.77 -24.89
CA LEU A 720 -29.34 32.69 -25.27
C LEU A 720 -29.06 31.63 -26.34
N ASN A 721 -30.07 30.97 -26.93
CA ASN A 721 -29.92 29.87 -27.88
C ASN A 721 -29.16 28.65 -27.33
N ILE A 722 -29.36 28.34 -26.05
CA ILE A 722 -28.95 27.05 -25.49
C ILE A 722 -30.02 26.00 -25.81
N SER A 723 -29.58 24.86 -26.34
CA SER A 723 -30.48 23.75 -26.69
C SER A 723 -30.56 22.69 -25.60
N TYR A 724 -29.53 22.52 -24.78
CA TYR A 724 -29.48 21.44 -23.80
C TYR A 724 -29.12 21.95 -22.40
N VAL A 725 -29.77 21.35 -21.40
CA VAL A 725 -29.55 21.66 -19.99
C VAL A 725 -29.57 20.40 -19.14
N GLN A 726 -28.84 20.44 -18.03
CA GLN A 726 -28.77 19.38 -17.04
C GLN A 726 -28.83 19.98 -15.62
N GLY A 727 -29.48 19.26 -14.70
CA GLY A 727 -29.52 19.61 -13.29
C GLY A 727 -30.82 19.23 -12.59
N HIS A 728 -30.83 19.43 -11.27
CA HIS A 728 -31.91 19.04 -10.37
C HIS A 728 -33.29 19.64 -10.72
N ILE A 729 -33.33 20.79 -11.41
CA ILE A 729 -34.60 21.37 -11.88
C ILE A 729 -35.36 20.41 -12.82
N ILE A 730 -34.63 19.57 -13.56
CA ILE A 730 -35.16 18.56 -14.48
C ILE A 730 -35.47 17.28 -13.70
N GLY A 731 -34.47 16.76 -12.99
CA GLY A 731 -34.53 15.55 -12.18
C GLY A 731 -33.16 15.22 -11.63
N LYS A 732 -33.12 14.60 -10.45
CA LYS A 732 -31.86 14.10 -9.86
C LYS A 732 -31.44 12.83 -10.59
N ALA A 733 -30.17 12.45 -10.42
CA ALA A 733 -29.69 11.16 -10.89
C ALA A 733 -30.49 10.02 -10.22
N GLU A 734 -30.90 9.02 -11.00
CA GLU A 734 -31.69 7.86 -10.54
C GLU A 734 -31.14 6.54 -11.11
N PRO A 735 -31.37 5.38 -10.47
CA PRO A 735 -30.91 4.08 -11.00
C PRO A 735 -31.69 3.65 -12.26
N THR A 736 -32.83 4.29 -12.53
CA THR A 736 -33.72 4.03 -13.66
C THR A 736 -33.75 5.18 -14.63
N ILE A 737 -34.06 4.88 -15.89
CA ILE A 737 -34.35 5.89 -16.91
C ILE A 737 -35.85 6.03 -17.11
N TYR A 738 -36.32 7.22 -17.49
CA TYR A 738 -37.73 7.54 -17.57
C TYR A 738 -38.06 8.52 -18.72
N ARG A 739 -39.36 8.68 -18.99
CA ARG A 739 -39.88 9.81 -19.78
C ARG A 739 -40.48 10.82 -18.80
N LEU A 740 -40.40 12.11 -19.10
CA LEU A 740 -41.02 13.14 -18.26
C LEU A 740 -42.52 12.86 -18.13
N SER A 741 -43.06 12.98 -16.92
CA SER A 741 -44.51 12.99 -16.72
C SER A 741 -45.12 14.20 -17.42
N GLN A 742 -46.39 14.12 -17.79
CA GLN A 742 -47.09 15.25 -18.41
C GLN A 742 -47.01 16.50 -17.53
N GLU A 743 -47.23 16.34 -16.23
CA GLU A 743 -47.13 17.42 -15.24
C GLU A 743 -45.73 18.06 -15.20
N LYS A 744 -44.66 17.25 -15.16
CA LYS A 744 -43.29 17.78 -15.14
C LYS A 744 -42.94 18.45 -16.47
N SER A 745 -43.40 17.87 -17.59
CA SER A 745 -43.22 18.46 -18.92
C SER A 745 -43.92 19.82 -19.03
N ASP A 746 -45.15 19.95 -18.50
CA ASP A 746 -45.91 21.20 -18.52
C ASP A 746 -45.28 22.25 -17.59
N PHE A 747 -44.79 21.84 -16.42
CA PHE A 747 -44.01 22.70 -15.52
C PHE A 747 -42.76 23.25 -16.20
N LEU A 748 -41.93 22.38 -16.80
CA LEU A 748 -40.71 22.79 -17.48
C LEU A 748 -41.02 23.68 -18.69
N ARG A 749 -42.07 23.36 -19.45
CA ARG A 749 -42.52 24.20 -20.58
C ARG A 749 -42.85 25.63 -20.12
N LYS A 750 -43.60 25.81 -19.03
CA LYS A 750 -43.90 27.15 -18.49
C LYS A 750 -42.62 27.90 -18.10
N GLN A 751 -41.71 27.23 -17.38
CA GLN A 751 -40.41 27.81 -17.00
C GLN A 751 -39.54 28.20 -18.20
N ILE A 752 -39.61 27.44 -19.30
CA ILE A 752 -38.84 27.71 -20.52
C ILE A 752 -39.48 28.82 -21.35
N LEU A 753 -40.81 28.90 -21.40
CA LEU A 753 -41.54 29.93 -22.15
C LEU A 753 -41.70 31.25 -21.38
N GLY A 754 -41.48 31.24 -20.06
CA GLY A 754 -41.65 32.41 -19.19
C GLY A 754 -43.12 32.73 -18.89
N GLU A 755 -43.98 31.69 -18.86
CA GLU A 755 -45.44 31.75 -18.68
C GLU A 755 -45.91 31.61 -17.23
#